data_AF-A0A094HSG0-F1
#
_entry.id   AF-A0A094HSG0-F1
#
_cell.length_a   1.000
_cell.length_b   1.000
_cell.length_c   1.000
_cell.angle_alpha   90.00
_cell.angle_beta   90.00
_cell.angle_gamma   90.00
#
_symmetry.space_group_name_H-M   'P 1'
#
loop_
_entity.id
_entity.type
_entity.pdbx_description
1 polymer ?
#
loop_
_entity_poly.entity_id
_entity_poly.type
_entity_poly.pdbx_seq_one_letter_code
_entity_poly.pdbx_strand_id
1 'polypeptide(L)'
;MRGLHIGQALAAVLSLSWGVLASENFTYIDMMRARNALMDGRGDCPPCFNCLLPAFTCGQYAECQQYDGKCSCPAGFGGEDCMQPVCGSLADGKERPMRQGDKCDCKEGWGGINCNVCTTNQACNALMPENTGGVCYQNGEVVKENYQMCDVTNKKIRDLLNEKVPQVTFTCDANDKKCDFQFWVQQRESFYCSLGGCFSGSDNTYDRNSTSYKCEDIQCQCIPDRMLCGENGSVDISDFLTEEIKGPATFECLQQSGGTNKCAFQEPAMNDLIQQMFGDKSITLECRSGECLYETEVPGYERPIKKINTPLIAAVIAMSSLFVVAVILLVWYLGRRQFAYKPVSLDDSDDENLKLMADHKPASLYFENVSYTLNGKVILDRIQGVARPGQIMAIMGASGAGKTTFLDILARKNKRGSVEGNFYVNGEKVGNSDYKNVIGFVDQEDTMLPTLTVHETIMTSALLRLPRDMGHAAKELRVYEVEKQLGISHIKDSLIGSEEGNGRGISGGEKRRVGIACELVTSPSILFLDEPTSGLDAFNAFNVIECLVTLAKTYNRTVIFTIHQPRSNIVALFDQLLLLAKGKTVYSGEFALCQNYFDSIGYSCPPGFNIADYLVDLTMHVEDPGTPSEDDSQPNSDDRSTGPSSTRAVKSIASVRESLDEGDSAGESLLRPNRHRRDSIKKKQERGLFTRKKTTETVPLTNVPSTVLEDHDLPPLSSGQSTALDLLVSSYAHSSIAGEIREDIQTTVSNAQEANGQSNGFSGGNGTASPNTMGRGYARIGYWRQFTILSQRTWRNLYRNPMLMLTHYAIAILLAVLSGFLFYGLTDDIPGFQNRLGLFFFLLALFGFSTLTSLTVFASERLLFVRERANGYYAPITYFLAKVAFDIIPLRIIPPIIMGSIVYPMTGLWPDMAHFLPFLLILVLFNLAAAAICLFIGIVCKDHGVANLIGSLVMLFSLLFAGLLLNHDAIPKAALWLQSLSIFHYGFESLIVNEVAMLTLRDMKFGLSIEVPGATILSSFGFDNMALWSDVSKLGAFAAVFVVLAYVAMHVLLVEKR
;
A
#
# COMPACT_ATOMS: atom_id res chain seq x y z
N MET A 1 -19.22 30.76 -9.61
CA MET A 1 -18.85 31.33 -10.92
C MET A 1 -17.69 32.29 -10.71
N ARG A 2 -16.60 32.12 -11.48
CA ARG A 2 -15.57 33.10 -11.92
C ARG A 2 -14.98 34.06 -10.85
N GLY A 3 -13.68 34.16 -10.62
CA GLY A 3 -12.50 33.68 -11.32
C GLY A 3 -11.35 34.68 -11.14
N LEU A 4 -10.18 34.15 -10.78
CA LEU A 4 -8.82 34.56 -11.16
C LEU A 4 -8.45 36.06 -11.21
N HIS A 5 -7.46 36.48 -10.40
CA HIS A 5 -6.22 37.04 -10.97
C HIS A 5 -5.02 36.83 -10.04
N ILE A 6 -4.05 36.13 -10.60
CA ILE A 6 -2.68 35.86 -10.17
C ILE A 6 -1.85 37.09 -10.55
N GLY A 7 -0.88 37.50 -9.72
CA GLY A 7 0.30 38.21 -10.23
C GLY A 7 0.98 39.21 -9.29
N GLN A 8 2.18 38.84 -8.86
CA GLN A 8 3.36 39.71 -8.69
C GLN A 8 3.47 40.58 -7.41
N ALA A 9 4.18 40.03 -6.41
CA ALA A 9 4.97 40.81 -5.45
C ALA A 9 6.33 40.13 -5.25
N LEU A 10 7.11 40.09 -6.33
CA LEU A 10 8.52 39.70 -6.38
C LEU A 10 9.20 40.63 -7.40
N ALA A 11 9.23 41.93 -7.10
CA ALA A 11 9.98 42.95 -7.84
C ALA A 11 9.92 44.30 -7.08
N ALA A 12 10.59 44.39 -5.92
CA ALA A 12 10.85 45.67 -5.24
C ALA A 12 12.28 45.73 -4.70
N VAL A 13 13.21 45.10 -5.43
CA VAL A 13 14.65 45.28 -5.31
C VAL A 13 15.13 45.55 -6.73
N LEU A 14 15.76 46.70 -6.96
CA LEU A 14 16.25 47.28 -8.23
C LEU A 14 15.33 48.32 -8.91
N SER A 15 15.26 49.51 -8.30
CA SER A 15 15.25 50.76 -9.06
C SER A 15 15.82 51.90 -8.21
N LEU A 16 17.14 51.86 -8.02
CA LEU A 16 17.93 53.05 -7.69
C LEU A 16 18.22 53.82 -8.99
N SER A 17 18.39 55.12 -8.83
CA SER A 17 18.90 56.11 -9.80
C SER A 17 17.89 56.73 -10.77
N TRP A 18 17.33 57.87 -10.39
CA TRP A 18 17.54 59.17 -11.06
C TRP A 18 17.05 60.30 -10.14
N GLY A 19 17.92 61.29 -9.88
CA GLY A 19 17.56 62.51 -9.16
C GLY A 19 18.53 62.89 -8.03
N VAL A 20 19.81 63.12 -8.34
CA VAL A 20 20.68 63.96 -7.50
C VAL A 20 20.78 65.31 -8.19
N LEU A 21 20.37 66.39 -7.50
CA LEU A 21 20.93 67.75 -7.49
C LEU A 21 19.84 68.81 -7.22
N ALA A 22 19.65 69.14 -5.94
CA ALA A 22 19.35 70.51 -5.48
C ALA A 22 19.61 70.56 -3.96
N SER A 23 20.86 70.85 -3.61
CA SER A 23 21.24 71.23 -2.24
C SER A 23 20.90 72.72 -2.05
N GLU A 24 19.82 73.04 -1.35
CA GLU A 24 19.70 74.34 -0.70
C GLU A 24 20.15 74.19 0.76
N ASN A 25 21.30 74.81 1.07
CA ASN A 25 21.83 74.92 2.41
C ASN A 25 20.89 75.78 3.27
N PHE A 26 20.05 75.14 4.08
CA PHE A 26 19.41 75.81 5.21
C PHE A 26 20.49 76.29 6.18
N THR A 27 20.60 77.59 6.37
CA THR A 27 21.57 78.16 7.29
C THR A 27 21.04 78.11 8.73
N TYR A 28 21.94 78.08 9.71
CA TYR A 28 21.63 78.18 11.15
C TYR A 28 20.70 79.36 11.49
N ILE A 29 20.76 80.44 10.69
CA ILE A 29 19.95 81.64 10.84
C ILE A 29 18.48 81.39 10.45
N ASP A 30 18.21 80.53 9.46
CA ASP A 30 16.85 80.19 9.04
C ASP A 30 16.17 79.23 10.02
N MET A 31 16.95 78.35 10.66
CA MET A 31 16.49 77.53 11.78
C MET A 31 16.20 78.39 13.04
N MET A 32 17.00 79.42 13.30
CA MET A 32 16.76 80.38 14.39
C MET A 32 15.55 81.29 14.11
N ARG A 33 15.27 81.67 12.85
CA ARG A 33 14.04 82.39 12.49
C ARG A 33 12.80 81.50 12.62
N ALA A 34 12.87 80.23 12.24
CA ALA A 34 11.79 79.26 12.46
C ALA A 34 11.57 79.01 13.96
N ARG A 35 12.65 78.92 14.75
CA ARG A 35 12.60 78.79 16.22
C ARG A 35 12.00 80.03 16.89
N ASN A 36 12.40 81.23 16.48
CA ASN A 36 11.85 82.48 17.03
C ASN A 36 10.39 82.70 16.59
N ALA A 37 10.02 82.29 15.37
CA ALA A 37 8.63 82.34 14.90
C ALA A 37 7.70 81.34 15.62
N LEU A 38 8.25 80.25 16.17
CA LEU A 38 7.54 79.27 17.01
C LEU A 38 7.51 79.62 18.50
N MET A 39 8.35 80.55 18.95
CA MET A 39 8.47 80.98 20.36
C MET A 39 7.71 82.26 20.70
N ASP A 40 7.16 82.96 19.70
CA ASP A 40 6.39 84.19 19.89
C ASP A 40 4.93 83.85 20.29
N GLY A 41 4.72 83.38 21.53
CA GLY A 41 3.36 83.22 22.07
C GLY A 41 3.11 82.25 23.22
N ARG A 42 4.10 81.59 23.84
CA ARG A 42 3.86 80.74 25.03
C ARG A 42 4.91 80.97 26.11
N GLY A 43 4.57 81.84 27.06
CA GLY A 43 5.41 82.18 28.22
C GLY A 43 5.44 81.13 29.33
N ASP A 44 4.67 80.03 29.27
CA ASP A 44 4.55 79.06 30.37
C ASP A 44 4.49 77.60 29.88
N CYS A 45 5.51 77.12 29.15
CA CYS A 45 5.72 75.68 28.96
C CYS A 45 7.10 75.28 29.49
N PRO A 46 7.20 74.33 30.45
CA PRO A 46 8.49 73.81 30.87
C PRO A 46 9.20 73.10 29.70
N PRO A 47 10.53 73.09 29.67
CA PRO A 47 11.29 72.40 28.62
C PRO A 47 10.94 70.89 28.60
N CYS A 48 10.75 70.33 27.40
CA CYS A 48 10.59 68.88 27.22
C CYS A 48 11.83 68.16 27.74
N PHE A 49 11.65 67.04 28.44
CA PHE A 49 12.76 66.24 28.94
C PHE A 49 13.62 65.76 27.77
N ASN A 50 14.92 65.98 27.87
CA ASN A 50 15.90 65.45 26.93
C ASN A 50 17.24 65.23 27.65
N CYS A 51 17.59 63.97 27.88
CA CYS A 51 18.80 63.59 28.63
C CYS A 51 20.13 63.96 27.93
N LEU A 52 20.09 64.42 26.67
CA LEU A 52 21.26 64.96 25.97
C LEU A 52 21.57 66.42 26.37
N LEU A 53 20.64 67.09 27.07
CA LEU A 53 20.83 68.43 27.60
C LEU A 53 21.32 68.34 29.06
N PRO A 54 22.30 69.18 29.46
CA PRO A 54 22.89 69.12 30.81
C PRO A 54 21.91 69.46 31.94
N ALA A 55 20.70 69.94 31.62
CA ALA A 55 19.64 70.19 32.59
C ALA A 55 18.86 68.93 32.99
N PHE A 56 19.03 67.82 32.27
CA PHE A 56 18.30 66.57 32.50
C PHE A 56 19.28 65.40 32.60
N THR A 57 19.07 64.52 33.57
CA THR A 57 19.90 63.34 33.79
C THR A 57 19.03 62.11 33.89
N CYS A 58 19.47 61.00 33.30
CA CYS A 58 18.81 59.71 33.49
C CYS A 58 19.07 59.17 34.89
N GLY A 59 18.00 58.84 35.61
CA GLY A 59 18.06 58.14 36.88
C GLY A 59 18.50 56.69 36.73
N GLN A 60 18.85 56.06 37.84
CA GLN A 60 19.24 54.64 37.90
C GLN A 60 20.42 54.25 37.00
N TYR A 61 21.29 55.22 36.67
CA TYR A 61 22.37 55.05 35.70
C TYR A 61 21.91 54.49 34.35
N ALA A 62 20.67 54.80 33.95
CA ALA A 62 20.09 54.39 32.68
C ALA A 62 20.80 55.09 31.50
N GLU A 63 20.92 54.36 30.38
CA GLU A 63 21.52 54.92 29.17
C GLU A 63 20.59 55.96 28.51
N CYS A 64 21.15 57.10 28.12
CA CYS A 64 20.44 58.12 27.36
C CYS A 64 20.40 57.74 25.87
N GLN A 65 19.21 57.55 25.31
CA GLN A 65 19.05 57.22 23.90
C GLN A 65 19.32 58.45 23.03
N GLN A 66 20.30 58.35 22.14
CA GLN A 66 20.74 59.47 21.30
C GLN A 66 19.69 59.92 20.27
N TYR A 67 18.71 59.08 19.95
CA TYR A 67 17.75 59.34 18.87
C TYR A 67 16.53 60.15 19.30
N ASP A 68 16.01 59.90 20.51
CA ASP A 68 14.80 60.54 21.02
C ASP A 68 15.03 61.36 22.30
N GLY A 69 16.24 61.33 22.86
CA GLY A 69 16.59 62.05 24.08
C GLY A 69 15.92 61.48 25.33
N LYS A 70 15.40 60.25 25.29
CA LYS A 70 14.77 59.58 26.43
C LYS A 70 15.73 58.60 27.10
N CYS A 71 15.48 58.30 28.37
CA CYS A 71 16.27 57.33 29.11
C CYS A 71 15.77 55.90 28.89
N SER A 72 16.70 54.96 28.73
CA SER A 72 16.40 53.53 28.62
C SER A 72 16.27 52.91 30.02
N CYS A 73 15.06 52.92 30.57
CA CYS A 73 14.86 52.56 31.97
C CYS A 73 15.10 51.07 32.27
N PRO A 74 15.78 50.76 33.39
CA PRO A 74 15.93 49.39 33.87
C PRO A 74 14.59 48.83 34.34
N ALA A 75 14.50 47.50 34.44
CA ALA A 75 13.29 46.81 34.85
C ALA A 75 12.78 47.30 36.21
N GLY A 76 11.51 47.69 36.28
CA GLY A 76 10.88 48.24 37.49
C GLY A 76 10.86 49.76 37.57
N PHE A 77 11.50 50.45 36.62
CA PHE A 77 11.44 51.91 36.48
C PHE A 77 10.86 52.34 35.14
N GLY A 78 10.25 53.52 35.14
CA GLY A 78 9.67 54.16 33.97
C GLY A 78 9.71 55.67 34.09
N GLY A 79 9.14 56.35 33.10
CA GLY A 79 9.17 57.79 32.96
C GLY A 79 10.15 58.20 31.87
N GLU A 80 10.23 59.49 31.59
CA GLU A 80 11.23 59.98 30.64
C GLU A 80 12.64 60.02 31.29
N ASP A 81 12.70 60.09 32.62
CA ASP A 81 13.90 60.21 33.45
C ASP A 81 14.28 58.95 34.25
N CYS A 82 13.48 57.88 34.17
CA CYS A 82 13.66 56.62 34.92
C CYS A 82 13.66 56.74 36.45
N MET A 83 13.10 57.81 37.02
CA MET A 83 13.01 58.00 38.47
C MET A 83 11.69 57.48 39.07
N GLN A 84 10.73 57.06 38.23
CA GLN A 84 9.42 56.61 38.68
C GLN A 84 9.32 55.08 38.70
N PRO A 85 8.89 54.46 39.81
CA PRO A 85 8.68 53.02 39.85
C PRO A 85 7.42 52.61 39.07
N VAL A 86 7.49 51.45 38.41
CA VAL A 86 6.35 50.85 37.69
C VAL A 86 5.85 49.57 38.36
N CYS A 87 4.55 49.34 38.28
CA CYS A 87 3.86 48.22 38.95
C CYS A 87 3.45 47.12 37.94
N GLY A 88 2.61 46.16 38.35
CA GLY A 88 2.18 45.04 37.49
C GLY A 88 3.04 43.78 37.65
N SER A 89 3.59 43.25 36.56
CA SER A 89 4.55 42.14 36.55
C SER A 89 5.70 42.39 35.59
N LEU A 90 6.82 41.67 35.77
CA LEU A 90 7.94 41.71 34.82
C LEU A 90 7.53 41.23 33.41
N ALA A 91 6.58 40.30 33.31
CA ALA A 91 6.05 39.77 32.05
C ALA A 91 5.31 40.80 31.18
N ASP A 92 4.82 41.90 31.78
CA ASP A 92 4.17 42.99 31.04
C ASP A 92 5.19 43.89 30.29
N GLY A 93 6.49 43.68 30.50
CA GLY A 93 7.57 44.38 29.79
C GLY A 93 7.48 45.90 29.91
N LYS A 94 7.37 46.59 28.77
CA LYS A 94 7.29 48.07 28.71
C LYS A 94 5.88 48.61 28.95
N GLU A 95 4.85 47.77 29.00
CA GLU A 95 3.45 48.18 29.19
C GLU A 95 3.05 48.31 30.66
N ARG A 96 4.04 48.23 31.56
CA ARG A 96 3.83 48.29 33.00
C ARG A 96 3.31 49.67 33.43
N PRO A 97 2.21 49.72 34.23
CA PRO A 97 1.63 50.99 34.65
C PRO A 97 2.53 51.72 35.65
N MET A 98 2.57 53.05 35.56
CA MET A 98 3.19 53.91 36.58
C MET A 98 2.50 53.76 37.92
N ARG A 99 3.27 53.86 39.02
CA ARG A 99 2.72 53.80 40.37
C ARG A 99 1.81 55.01 40.68
N GLN A 100 0.55 54.73 41.00
CA GLN A 100 -0.47 55.76 41.26
C GLN A 100 -0.65 56.11 42.77
N GLY A 101 -0.01 55.39 43.68
CA GLY A 101 -0.10 55.61 45.14
C GLY A 101 1.20 55.30 45.90
N ASP A 102 1.10 55.10 47.22
CA ASP A 102 2.27 54.85 48.08
C ASP A 102 2.87 53.44 47.90
N LYS A 103 2.08 52.48 47.41
CA LYS A 103 2.50 51.10 47.15
C LYS A 103 2.14 50.67 45.73
N CYS A 104 2.95 49.79 45.17
CA CYS A 104 2.63 49.17 43.89
C CYS A 104 1.57 48.07 44.02
N ASP A 105 0.70 47.98 43.01
CA ASP A 105 -0.22 46.86 42.83
C ASP A 105 0.45 45.80 41.94
N CYS A 106 0.83 44.67 42.53
CA CYS A 106 1.53 43.58 41.83
C CYS A 106 0.55 42.50 41.40
N LYS A 107 0.74 41.97 40.18
CA LYS A 107 -0.03 40.81 39.72
C LYS A 107 0.28 39.57 40.56
N GLU A 108 -0.64 38.60 40.57
CA GLU A 108 -0.49 37.38 41.36
C GLU A 108 0.84 36.67 41.05
N GLY A 109 1.57 36.30 42.10
CA GLY A 109 2.87 35.65 41.99
C GLY A 109 4.07 36.59 41.75
N TRP A 110 3.85 37.92 41.81
CA TRP A 110 4.90 38.94 41.78
C TRP A 110 4.91 39.77 43.08
N GLY A 111 6.09 40.23 43.50
CA GLY A 111 6.29 41.01 44.72
C GLY A 111 7.47 41.99 44.65
N GLY A 112 7.70 42.70 45.75
CA GLY A 112 8.67 43.80 45.82
C GLY A 112 8.06 45.18 45.53
N ILE A 113 8.81 46.25 45.77
CA ILE A 113 8.38 47.66 45.64
C ILE A 113 8.06 47.97 44.18
N ASN A 114 8.82 47.36 43.26
CA ASN A 114 8.64 47.48 41.82
C ASN A 114 8.09 46.19 41.19
N CYS A 115 7.44 45.27 41.93
CA CYS A 115 6.87 44.03 41.39
C CYS A 115 7.79 43.17 40.49
N ASN A 116 9.11 43.17 40.74
CA ASN A 116 10.10 42.44 39.94
C ASN A 116 10.43 41.05 40.51
N VAL A 117 10.10 40.78 41.77
CA VAL A 117 10.47 39.54 42.45
C VAL A 117 9.38 38.50 42.23
N CYS A 118 9.70 37.40 41.54
CA CYS A 118 8.75 36.30 41.43
C CYS A 118 8.55 35.61 42.80
N THR A 119 7.32 35.16 43.07
CA THR A 119 7.00 34.41 44.29
C THR A 119 6.44 33.02 44.04
N THR A 120 5.99 32.73 42.82
CA THR A 120 5.45 31.43 42.41
C THR A 120 5.95 31.02 41.03
N ASN A 121 6.05 29.72 40.77
CA ASN A 121 6.46 29.19 39.45
C ASN A 121 5.50 29.62 38.33
N GLN A 122 4.20 29.68 38.64
CA GLN A 122 3.17 30.04 37.66
C GLN A 122 3.34 31.47 37.12
N ALA A 123 3.86 32.40 37.93
CA ALA A 123 4.15 33.76 37.48
C ALA A 123 5.23 33.81 36.39
N CYS A 124 6.21 32.91 36.45
CA CYS A 124 7.30 32.82 35.48
C CYS A 124 6.87 32.21 34.14
N ASN A 125 5.76 31.48 34.08
CA ASN A 125 5.26 30.88 32.84
C ASN A 125 5.06 31.92 31.73
N ALA A 126 4.58 33.12 32.06
CA ALA A 126 4.35 34.19 31.07
C ALA A 126 5.63 34.73 30.41
N LEU A 127 6.80 34.44 30.98
CA LEU A 127 8.11 34.77 30.41
C LEU A 127 8.66 33.63 29.53
N MET A 128 7.94 32.50 29.43
CA MET A 128 8.32 31.35 28.62
C MET A 128 7.55 31.33 27.28
N PRO A 129 8.17 30.96 26.13
CA PRO A 129 7.56 30.96 24.81
C PRO A 129 6.27 30.14 24.70
N GLU A 130 6.17 29.03 25.44
CA GLU A 130 5.00 28.14 25.46
C GLU A 130 4.02 28.43 26.59
N ASN A 131 4.23 29.49 27.38
CA ASN A 131 3.45 29.82 28.58
C ASN A 131 3.39 28.70 29.64
N THR A 132 4.37 27.79 29.65
CA THR A 132 4.49 26.68 30.62
C THR A 132 5.96 26.37 30.92
N GLY A 133 6.24 25.75 32.08
CA GLY A 133 7.58 25.27 32.43
C GLY A 133 8.51 26.31 33.07
N GLY A 134 7.98 27.47 33.48
CA GLY A 134 8.72 28.48 34.21
C GLY A 134 8.85 28.12 35.69
N VAL A 135 10.05 28.32 36.24
CA VAL A 135 10.36 28.10 37.66
C VAL A 135 10.82 29.42 38.28
N CYS A 136 10.26 29.77 39.44
CA CYS A 136 10.71 30.89 40.23
C CYS A 136 11.84 30.44 41.16
N TYR A 137 13.07 30.75 40.79
CA TYR A 137 14.27 30.42 41.54
C TYR A 137 14.52 31.45 42.65
N GLN A 138 14.54 30.99 43.91
CA GLN A 138 14.58 31.86 45.10
C GLN A 138 15.83 31.67 45.97
N ASN A 139 16.86 30.97 45.47
CA ASN A 139 18.07 30.73 46.26
C ASN A 139 19.02 31.94 46.27
N GLY A 140 18.75 32.97 45.46
CA GLY A 140 19.47 34.24 45.47
C GLY A 140 20.84 34.21 44.81
N GLU A 141 21.21 33.12 44.12
CA GLU A 141 22.30 33.08 43.14
C GLU A 141 21.75 33.56 41.79
N VAL A 142 22.47 34.45 41.11
CA VAL A 142 22.08 34.94 39.78
C VAL A 142 22.49 33.95 38.70
N VAL A 143 21.54 33.56 37.85
CA VAL A 143 21.81 32.73 36.66
C VAL A 143 21.77 33.59 35.38
N LYS A 144 20.79 34.47 35.27
CA LYS A 144 20.58 35.49 34.23
C LYS A 144 20.36 36.86 34.88
N GLU A 145 19.24 37.05 35.57
CA GLU A 145 18.83 38.29 36.21
C GLU A 145 18.10 38.00 37.52
N ASN A 146 18.70 38.37 38.65
CA ASN A 146 18.16 38.09 39.98
C ASN A 146 17.69 39.38 40.65
N TYR A 147 16.44 39.37 41.11
CA TYR A 147 15.81 40.49 41.80
C TYR A 147 15.59 40.14 43.27
N GLN A 148 16.12 40.98 44.18
CA GLN A 148 15.96 40.79 45.62
C GLN A 148 15.30 42.00 46.29
N MET A 149 14.34 41.70 47.16
CA MET A 149 13.71 42.68 48.05
C MET A 149 14.05 42.36 49.49
N CYS A 150 14.50 43.37 50.24
CA CYS A 150 15.04 43.22 51.58
C CYS A 150 14.44 44.23 52.56
N ASP A 151 14.15 43.77 53.78
CA ASP A 151 13.84 44.65 54.91
C ASP A 151 15.11 44.87 55.75
N VAL A 152 15.37 46.14 56.14
CA VAL A 152 16.56 46.45 56.97
C VAL A 152 16.31 46.04 58.41
N THR A 153 17.22 45.23 58.97
CA THR A 153 17.06 44.61 60.29
C THR A 153 17.85 45.28 61.40
N ASN A 154 18.79 46.19 61.08
CA ASN A 154 19.54 46.95 62.07
C ASN A 154 18.59 47.72 63.00
N LYS A 155 18.63 47.40 64.29
CA LYS A 155 17.71 47.97 65.28
C LYS A 155 17.84 49.49 65.37
N LYS A 156 19.07 50.03 65.38
CA LYS A 156 19.29 51.48 65.54
C LYS A 156 18.88 52.28 64.30
N ILE A 157 19.00 51.71 63.10
CA ILE A 157 18.51 52.33 61.86
C ILE A 157 16.97 52.42 61.91
N ARG A 158 16.31 51.36 62.37
CA ARG A 158 14.84 51.37 62.58
C ARG A 158 14.41 52.37 63.66
N ASP A 159 15.15 52.46 64.76
CA ASP A 159 14.87 53.41 65.84
C ASP A 159 15.02 54.87 65.38
N LEU A 160 16.03 55.20 64.55
CA LEU A 160 16.21 56.56 63.99
C LEU A 160 15.06 56.95 63.05
N LEU A 161 14.55 55.98 62.29
CA LEU A 161 13.51 56.21 61.28
C LEU A 161 12.07 56.14 61.85
N ASN A 162 11.91 55.88 63.15
CA ASN A 162 10.62 55.79 63.84
C ASN A 162 9.65 54.80 63.13
N GLU A 163 8.44 55.24 62.77
CA GLU A 163 7.45 54.44 62.04
C GLU A 163 7.76 54.26 60.54
N LYS A 164 8.79 54.94 60.00
CA LYS A 164 9.18 54.82 58.58
C LYS A 164 9.93 53.49 58.38
N VAL A 165 9.43 52.62 57.50
CA VAL A 165 10.06 51.32 57.21
C VAL A 165 11.20 51.48 56.19
N PRO A 166 12.47 51.17 56.56
CA PRO A 166 13.59 51.10 55.63
C PRO A 166 13.64 49.77 54.88
N GLN A 167 13.79 49.82 53.56
CA GLN A 167 13.85 48.66 52.68
C GLN A 167 14.97 48.84 51.65
N VAL A 168 15.46 47.73 51.10
CA VAL A 168 16.53 47.71 50.10
C VAL A 168 16.12 46.81 48.94
N THR A 169 16.41 47.24 47.72
CA THR A 169 16.40 46.35 46.55
C THR A 169 17.83 46.09 46.11
N PHE A 170 18.10 44.83 45.76
CA PHE A 170 19.39 44.41 45.21
C PHE A 170 19.11 43.59 43.95
N THR A 171 19.58 44.07 42.80
CA THR A 171 19.36 43.44 41.49
C THR A 171 20.70 43.14 40.86
N CYS A 172 20.87 41.99 40.21
CA CYS A 172 22.11 41.64 39.52
C CYS A 172 21.84 41.01 38.16
N ASP A 173 22.65 41.37 37.18
CA ASP A 173 22.71 40.76 35.85
C ASP A 173 24.02 39.96 35.69
N ALA A 174 23.91 38.68 35.33
CA ALA A 174 25.06 37.78 35.17
C ALA A 174 25.88 38.07 33.90
N ASN A 175 25.25 38.53 32.82
CA ASN A 175 25.92 38.81 31.55
C ASN A 175 26.72 40.10 31.62
N ASP A 176 26.12 41.15 32.19
CA ASP A 176 26.72 42.48 32.29
C ASP A 176 27.66 42.63 33.49
N LYS A 177 27.67 41.65 34.40
CA LYS A 177 28.43 41.66 35.68
C LYS A 177 28.19 42.94 36.48
N LYS A 178 26.95 43.41 36.44
CA LYS A 178 26.49 44.65 37.07
C LYS A 178 25.42 44.31 38.10
N CYS A 179 25.48 44.98 39.25
CA CYS A 179 24.44 44.91 40.26
C CYS A 179 24.02 46.31 40.68
N ASP A 180 22.77 46.48 41.09
CA ASP A 180 22.23 47.74 41.56
C ASP A 180 21.71 47.58 42.99
N PHE A 181 22.08 48.51 43.87
CA PHE A 181 21.63 48.60 45.25
C PHE A 181 20.83 49.88 45.44
N GLN A 182 19.59 49.78 45.91
CA GLN A 182 18.74 50.96 46.11
C GLN A 182 18.15 50.95 47.52
N PHE A 183 18.18 52.12 48.17
CA PHE A 183 17.69 52.29 49.53
C PHE A 183 16.39 53.06 49.55
N TRP A 184 15.39 52.52 50.24
CA TRP A 184 14.03 53.02 50.27
C TRP A 184 13.59 53.31 51.70
N VAL A 185 12.90 54.43 51.89
CA VAL A 185 12.22 54.75 53.15
C VAL A 185 10.74 54.98 52.85
N GLN A 186 9.84 54.21 53.48
CA GLN A 186 8.41 54.22 53.16
C GLN A 186 8.11 54.03 51.65
N GLN A 187 8.84 53.12 50.99
CA GLN A 187 8.71 52.87 49.53
C GLN A 187 8.98 54.08 48.63
N ARG A 188 9.65 55.10 49.17
CA ARG A 188 10.24 56.21 48.43
C ARG A 188 11.75 56.02 48.42
N GLU A 189 12.31 55.93 47.23
CA GLU A 189 13.75 55.81 47.06
C GLU A 189 14.45 57.06 47.61
N SER A 190 15.52 56.82 48.36
CA SER A 190 16.40 57.85 48.92
C SER A 190 17.64 58.01 48.05
N PHE A 191 18.37 56.93 47.84
CA PHE A 191 19.57 56.89 47.01
C PHE A 191 19.70 55.53 46.34
N TYR A 192 20.45 55.50 45.24
CA TYR A 192 20.75 54.29 44.48
C TYR A 192 22.23 54.24 44.13
N CYS A 193 22.74 53.01 44.01
CA CYS A 193 24.11 52.72 43.70
C CYS A 193 24.21 51.67 42.59
N SER A 194 25.08 51.91 41.62
CA SER A 194 25.45 50.96 40.58
C SER A 194 26.80 50.34 40.93
N LEU A 195 26.87 49.01 40.94
CA LEU A 195 28.03 48.21 41.25
C LEU A 195 28.54 47.52 39.98
N GLY A 196 29.84 47.64 39.70
CA GLY A 196 30.49 47.08 38.52
C GLY A 196 31.50 45.99 38.85
N GLY A 197 31.79 45.13 37.88
CA GLY A 197 32.77 44.05 38.03
C GLY A 197 32.34 43.01 39.07
N CYS A 198 31.04 42.71 39.14
CA CYS A 198 30.47 41.81 40.14
C CYS A 198 30.67 40.34 39.80
N PHE A 199 31.12 39.56 40.79
CA PHE A 199 31.23 38.10 40.73
C PHE A 199 30.32 37.48 41.80
N SER A 200 29.41 36.62 41.38
CA SER A 200 28.57 35.81 42.27
C SER A 200 29.24 34.46 42.58
N GLY A 201 29.03 33.96 43.79
CA GLY A 201 29.40 32.60 44.19
C GLY A 201 28.38 32.04 45.17
N SER A 202 28.12 30.73 45.08
CA SER A 202 27.22 30.01 45.97
C SER A 202 27.91 28.82 46.63
N ASP A 203 27.52 28.54 47.88
CA ASP A 203 27.90 27.34 48.63
C ASP A 203 26.62 26.74 49.22
N ASN A 204 26.17 25.64 48.61
CA ASN A 204 24.88 25.01 48.89
C ASN A 204 25.10 23.66 49.57
N THR A 205 24.64 23.55 50.80
CA THR A 205 24.60 22.31 51.58
C THR A 205 23.14 21.93 51.87
N TYR A 206 22.89 20.68 52.27
CA TYR A 206 21.54 20.14 52.42
C TYR A 206 20.58 21.02 53.26
N ASP A 207 21.07 21.72 54.29
CA ASP A 207 20.25 22.56 55.18
C ASP A 207 20.51 24.08 55.05
N ARG A 208 21.49 24.47 54.22
CA ARG A 208 22.00 25.84 54.17
C ARG A 208 22.47 26.21 52.76
N ASN A 209 21.86 27.26 52.20
CA ASN A 209 22.31 27.90 50.97
C ASN A 209 22.99 29.23 51.33
N SER A 210 24.22 29.43 50.86
CA SER A 210 24.97 30.67 51.05
C SER A 210 25.24 31.28 49.69
N THR A 211 24.94 32.56 49.50
CA THR A 211 25.27 33.30 48.27
C THR A 211 26.10 34.52 48.60
N SER A 212 27.04 34.85 47.74
CA SER A 212 27.96 35.97 47.92
C SER A 212 28.18 36.69 46.60
N TYR A 213 28.13 38.01 46.63
CA TYR A 213 28.44 38.89 45.52
C TYR A 213 29.61 39.78 45.92
N LYS A 214 30.62 39.86 45.05
CA LYS A 214 31.80 40.72 45.24
C LYS A 214 31.93 41.61 44.03
N CYS A 215 31.83 42.92 44.23
CA CYS A 215 31.92 43.91 43.17
C CYS A 215 33.15 44.79 43.40
N GLU A 216 33.88 45.07 42.33
CA GLU A 216 35.13 45.84 42.39
C GLU A 216 34.86 47.32 42.63
N ASP A 217 33.89 47.88 41.90
CA ASP A 217 33.56 49.31 41.91
C ASP A 217 32.10 49.56 42.31
N ILE A 218 31.84 50.70 42.95
CA ILE A 218 30.49 51.18 43.29
C ILE A 218 30.39 52.69 43.10
N GLN A 219 29.25 53.16 42.57
CA GLN A 219 28.94 54.57 42.41
C GLN A 219 27.52 54.85 42.92
N CYS A 220 27.37 55.81 43.82
CA CYS A 220 26.08 56.13 44.46
C CYS A 220 25.62 57.56 44.14
N GLN A 221 24.31 57.75 44.06
CA GLN A 221 23.69 59.06 43.86
C GLN A 221 22.46 59.22 44.76
N CYS A 222 22.36 60.38 45.43
CA CYS A 222 21.23 60.78 46.25
C CYS A 222 20.12 61.42 45.39
N ILE A 223 18.86 61.11 45.68
CA ILE A 223 17.71 61.80 45.10
C ILE A 223 17.38 63.02 45.96
N PRO A 224 17.40 64.25 45.42
CA PRO A 224 17.13 65.46 46.19
C PRO A 224 15.76 65.45 46.88
N ASP A 225 15.66 66.15 48.02
CA ASP A 225 14.45 66.30 48.84
C ASP A 225 13.87 64.96 49.36
N ARG A 226 14.72 63.94 49.50
CA ARG A 226 14.35 62.63 50.08
C ARG A 226 14.99 62.43 51.44
N MET A 227 14.43 61.50 52.21
CA MET A 227 14.98 61.13 53.52
C MET A 227 16.43 60.67 53.33
N LEU A 228 17.36 61.23 54.10
CA LEU A 228 18.82 61.04 53.98
C LEU A 228 19.51 61.86 52.87
N CYS A 229 18.76 62.56 52.03
CA CYS A 229 19.24 63.33 50.89
C CYS A 229 18.55 64.71 50.84
N GLY A 230 18.61 65.46 51.94
CA GLY A 230 18.15 66.85 52.01
C GLY A 230 16.70 67.08 52.45
N GLU A 231 15.91 66.05 52.78
CA GLU A 231 14.56 66.25 53.36
C GLU A 231 14.65 66.96 54.72
N ASN A 232 13.81 67.99 54.94
CA ASN A 232 13.78 68.76 56.18
C ASN A 232 13.57 67.87 57.42
N GLY A 233 14.53 67.87 58.34
CA GLY A 233 14.53 67.03 59.54
C GLY A 233 15.24 65.67 59.37
N SER A 234 15.91 65.44 58.23
CA SER A 234 16.78 64.28 58.00
C SER A 234 18.26 64.68 57.92
N VAL A 235 19.16 63.74 58.15
CA VAL A 235 20.61 63.93 57.98
C VAL A 235 20.93 63.81 56.49
N ASP A 236 21.54 64.82 55.88
CA ASP A 236 21.93 64.75 54.46
C ASP A 236 23.30 64.07 54.32
N ILE A 237 23.34 62.96 53.58
CA ILE A 237 24.57 62.20 53.28
C ILE A 237 24.97 62.28 51.81
N SER A 238 24.41 63.22 51.04
CA SER A 238 24.66 63.33 49.59
C SER A 238 26.15 63.40 49.23
N ASP A 239 26.90 64.31 49.87
CA ASP A 239 28.34 64.48 49.61
C ASP A 239 29.14 63.22 49.97
N PHE A 240 28.76 62.57 51.08
CA PHE A 240 29.38 61.32 51.53
C PHE A 240 29.20 60.19 50.52
N LEU A 241 27.98 60.02 49.97
CA LEU A 241 27.69 58.99 48.97
C LEU A 241 28.50 59.17 47.69
N THR A 242 28.80 60.41 47.30
CA THR A 242 29.53 60.72 46.06
C THR A 242 31.05 60.76 46.21
N GLU A 243 31.58 61.17 47.37
CA GLU A 243 33.01 61.42 47.54
C GLU A 243 33.77 60.24 48.19
N GLU A 244 33.13 59.54 49.14
CA GLU A 244 33.77 58.52 49.99
C GLU A 244 33.48 57.08 49.54
N ILE A 245 32.30 56.80 48.97
CA ILE A 245 31.94 55.44 48.53
C ILE A 245 32.57 55.14 47.17
N LYS A 246 33.57 54.25 47.18
CA LYS A 246 34.30 53.82 45.96
C LYS A 246 34.42 52.31 45.80
N GLY A 247 34.14 51.54 46.85
CA GLY A 247 34.25 50.07 46.84
C GLY A 247 35.60 49.57 47.38
N PRO A 248 35.83 48.26 47.39
CA PRO A 248 34.95 47.20 46.87
C PRO A 248 33.74 46.95 47.78
N ALA A 249 32.64 46.49 47.20
CA ALA A 249 31.39 46.20 47.90
C ALA A 249 31.08 44.69 47.89
N THR A 250 30.56 44.18 49.01
CA THR A 250 30.12 42.78 49.11
C THR A 250 28.68 42.68 49.60
N PHE A 251 27.96 41.71 49.04
CA PHE A 251 26.60 41.36 49.45
C PHE A 251 26.53 39.85 49.70
N GLU A 252 26.43 39.47 50.97
CA GLU A 252 26.45 38.07 51.40
C GLU A 252 25.11 37.69 52.01
N CYS A 253 24.53 36.59 51.57
CA CYS A 253 23.24 36.07 52.03
C CYS A 253 23.36 34.64 52.53
N LEU A 254 22.58 34.35 53.57
CA LEU A 254 22.50 33.04 54.20
C LEU A 254 21.03 32.62 54.36
N GLN A 255 20.66 31.54 53.69
CA GLN A 255 19.35 30.90 53.83
C GLN A 255 19.48 29.63 54.67
N GLN A 256 18.61 29.48 55.67
CA GLN A 256 18.49 28.27 56.48
C GLN A 256 17.08 27.69 56.33
N SER A 257 16.98 26.40 56.02
CA SER A 257 15.70 25.66 55.95
C SER A 257 14.63 26.29 55.04
N GLY A 258 15.03 26.88 53.90
CA GLY A 258 14.10 27.48 52.93
C GLY A 258 13.38 28.75 53.42
N GLY A 259 13.84 29.38 54.50
CA GLY A 259 13.32 30.66 55.00
C GLY A 259 13.78 31.87 54.18
N THR A 260 13.61 33.06 54.73
CA THR A 260 14.15 34.32 54.17
C THR A 260 15.68 34.33 54.20
N ASN A 261 16.30 35.01 53.24
CA ASN A 261 17.74 35.13 53.13
C ASN A 261 18.23 36.21 54.11
N LYS A 262 19.01 35.83 55.12
CA LYS A 262 19.65 36.79 56.02
C LYS A 262 20.90 37.32 55.32
N CYS A 263 20.86 38.59 54.92
CA CYS A 263 21.90 39.19 54.11
C CYS A 263 22.65 40.31 54.82
N ALA A 264 23.85 40.62 54.36
CA ALA A 264 24.64 41.74 54.81
C ALA A 264 25.30 42.45 53.62
N PHE A 265 25.10 43.76 53.52
CA PHE A 265 25.80 44.62 52.58
C PHE A 265 26.96 45.32 53.28
N GLN A 266 28.15 45.25 52.69
CA GLN A 266 29.38 45.78 53.26
C GLN A 266 30.13 46.63 52.22
N GLU A 267 30.50 47.84 52.62
CA GLU A 267 31.41 48.72 51.91
C GLU A 267 32.22 49.48 52.98
N PRO A 268 33.56 49.63 52.85
CA PRO A 268 34.40 50.16 53.92
C PRO A 268 33.95 51.50 54.51
N ALA A 269 33.70 52.52 53.67
CA ALA A 269 33.32 53.84 54.14
C ALA A 269 31.92 53.84 54.80
N MET A 270 30.97 53.14 54.19
CA MET A 270 29.61 52.96 54.70
C MET A 270 29.60 52.20 56.04
N ASN A 271 30.42 51.16 56.17
CA ASN A 271 30.57 50.40 57.41
C ASN A 271 31.12 51.30 58.52
N ASP A 272 32.11 52.15 58.22
CA ASP A 272 32.67 53.11 59.18
C ASP A 272 31.61 54.13 59.63
N LEU A 273 30.82 54.67 58.69
CA LEU A 273 29.70 55.56 59.01
C LEU A 273 28.67 54.86 59.90
N ILE A 274 28.29 53.62 59.55
CA ILE A 274 27.32 52.84 60.32
C ILE A 274 27.86 52.49 61.70
N GLN A 275 29.14 52.16 61.82
CA GLN A 275 29.76 51.86 63.10
C GLN A 275 29.83 53.10 63.99
N GLN A 276 30.15 54.28 63.42
CA GLN A 276 30.23 55.54 64.17
C GLN A 276 28.85 56.07 64.57
N MET A 277 27.86 56.01 63.67
CA MET A 277 26.51 56.55 63.88
C MET A 277 25.59 55.57 64.61
N PHE A 278 25.69 54.27 64.31
CA PHE A 278 24.76 53.23 64.74
C PHE A 278 25.42 52.07 65.51
N GLY A 279 26.75 51.97 65.57
CA GLY A 279 27.45 50.92 66.33
C GLY A 279 27.24 49.49 65.82
N ASP A 280 26.71 49.34 64.60
CA ASP A 280 26.63 48.07 63.89
C ASP A 280 27.80 47.96 62.90
N LYS A 281 28.21 46.74 62.53
CA LYS A 281 29.37 46.53 61.64
C LYS A 281 29.06 46.73 60.16
N SER A 282 27.80 46.58 59.77
CA SER A 282 27.33 46.62 58.39
C SER A 282 25.80 46.72 58.34
N ILE A 283 25.23 46.88 57.14
CA ILE A 283 23.78 46.85 56.93
C ILE A 283 23.33 45.38 56.90
N THR A 284 22.59 44.95 57.91
CA THR A 284 21.97 43.63 57.98
C THR A 284 20.54 43.67 57.45
N LEU A 285 20.21 42.69 56.62
CA LEU A 285 19.02 42.66 55.79
C LEU A 285 18.32 41.29 55.89
N GLU A 286 17.00 41.29 55.71
CA GLU A 286 16.20 40.08 55.53
C GLU A 286 15.55 40.12 54.15
N CYS A 287 16.00 39.26 53.24
CA CYS A 287 15.73 39.35 51.81
C CYS A 287 14.89 38.19 51.27
N ARG A 288 14.17 38.47 50.20
CA ARG A 288 13.53 37.50 49.32
C ARG A 288 14.03 37.74 47.90
N SER A 289 14.62 36.73 47.30
CA SER A 289 15.07 36.72 45.91
C SER A 289 14.05 36.03 45.01
N GLY A 290 14.07 36.37 43.74
CA GLY A 290 13.25 35.75 42.71
C GLY A 290 13.83 35.99 41.34
N GLU A 291 14.07 34.90 40.62
CA GLU A 291 14.51 34.88 39.24
C GLU A 291 13.68 33.85 38.45
N CYS A 292 13.21 34.21 37.26
CA CYS A 292 12.43 33.30 36.42
C CYS A 292 13.33 32.52 35.45
N LEU A 293 13.40 31.20 35.62
CA LEU A 293 14.22 30.30 34.80
C LEU A 293 13.36 29.22 34.14
N TYR A 294 13.88 28.60 33.09
CA TYR A 294 13.33 27.31 32.67
C TYR A 294 13.65 26.24 33.71
N GLU A 295 12.78 25.25 33.86
CA GLU A 295 13.03 24.10 34.76
C GLU A 295 14.39 23.43 34.49
N THR A 296 14.84 23.41 33.23
CA THR A 296 16.13 22.85 32.82
C THR A 296 17.35 23.71 33.16
N GLU A 297 17.16 25.00 33.43
CA GLU A 297 18.23 25.95 33.73
C GLU A 297 18.47 26.11 35.24
N VAL A 298 17.63 25.51 36.08
CA VAL A 298 17.77 25.55 37.53
C VAL A 298 19.08 24.85 37.92
N PRO A 299 19.98 25.52 38.68
CA PRO A 299 21.22 24.91 39.16
C PRO A 299 20.94 23.61 39.94
N GLY A 300 21.53 22.50 39.50
CA GLY A 300 21.31 21.16 40.09
C GLY A 300 20.23 20.30 39.44
N TYR A 301 19.61 20.76 38.33
CA TYR A 301 18.65 19.94 37.57
C TYR A 301 19.32 18.75 36.87
N GLU A 302 18.88 17.53 37.19
CA GLU A 302 19.23 16.31 36.47
C GLU A 302 18.02 15.82 35.65
N ARG A 303 18.19 15.70 34.32
CA ARG A 303 17.11 15.17 33.46
C ARG A 303 16.77 13.72 33.86
N PRO A 304 15.47 13.37 33.94
CA PRO A 304 15.07 11.99 34.22
C PRO A 304 15.56 11.06 33.11
N ILE A 305 16.31 10.02 33.48
CA ILE A 305 16.77 8.98 32.54
C ILE A 305 15.54 8.20 32.04
N LYS A 306 15.40 8.04 30.71
CA LYS A 306 14.34 7.23 30.08
C LYS A 306 14.40 5.79 30.65
N LYS A 307 13.42 5.42 31.47
CA LYS A 307 13.30 4.05 32.00
C LYS A 307 12.56 3.20 30.98
N ILE A 308 13.25 2.19 30.45
CA ILE A 308 12.64 1.19 29.55
C ILE A 308 11.69 0.32 30.38
N ASN A 309 10.40 0.35 30.03
CA ASN A 309 9.38 -0.46 30.68
C ASN A 309 9.45 -1.92 30.19
N THR A 310 10.39 -2.69 30.74
CA THR A 310 10.53 -4.14 30.47
C THR A 310 9.23 -4.96 30.62
N PRO A 311 8.30 -4.70 31.57
CA PRO A 311 7.04 -5.44 31.62
C PRO A 311 6.11 -5.14 30.43
N LEU A 312 6.14 -3.90 29.91
CA LEU A 312 5.35 -3.52 28.73
C LEU A 312 5.84 -4.28 27.49
N ILE A 313 7.16 -4.38 27.32
CA ILE A 313 7.79 -5.13 26.22
C ILE A 313 7.37 -6.60 26.27
N ALA A 314 7.51 -7.24 27.44
CA ALA A 314 7.13 -8.64 27.63
C ALA A 314 5.64 -8.87 27.35
N ALA A 315 4.78 -7.95 27.79
CA ALA A 315 3.34 -8.01 27.53
C ALA A 315 2.99 -7.90 26.04
N VAL A 316 3.63 -6.98 25.30
CA VAL A 316 3.37 -6.79 23.86
C VAL A 316 3.85 -8.00 23.03
N ILE A 317 5.02 -8.56 23.37
CA ILE A 317 5.52 -9.78 22.72
C ILE A 317 4.58 -10.97 23.00
N ALA A 318 4.15 -11.13 24.25
CA ALA A 318 3.21 -12.18 24.64
C ALA A 318 1.86 -12.03 23.94
N MET A 319 1.32 -10.80 23.86
CA MET A 319 0.06 -10.50 23.18
C MET A 319 0.15 -10.77 21.67
N SER A 320 1.24 -10.36 21.03
CA SER A 320 1.47 -10.60 19.59
C SER A 320 1.63 -12.09 19.29
N SER A 321 2.34 -12.83 20.15
CA SER A 321 2.51 -14.28 20.02
C SER A 321 1.18 -15.01 20.24
N LEU A 322 0.40 -14.60 21.24
CA LEU A 322 -0.92 -15.17 21.53
C LEU A 322 -1.93 -14.86 20.41
N PHE A 323 -1.85 -13.67 19.79
CA PHE A 323 -2.63 -13.34 18.60
C PHE A 323 -2.33 -14.31 17.44
N VAL A 324 -1.06 -14.60 17.15
CA VAL A 324 -0.71 -15.57 16.10
C VAL A 324 -1.18 -16.97 16.44
N VAL A 325 -1.04 -17.41 17.70
CA VAL A 325 -1.59 -18.70 18.15
C VAL A 325 -3.11 -18.72 18.00
N ALA A 326 -3.82 -17.65 18.34
CA ALA A 326 -5.25 -17.52 18.16
C ALA A 326 -5.65 -17.57 16.68
N VAL A 327 -4.89 -16.92 15.78
CA VAL A 327 -5.09 -16.99 14.33
C VAL A 327 -4.87 -18.43 13.84
N ILE A 328 -3.82 -19.12 14.30
CA ILE A 328 -3.57 -20.53 13.95
C ILE A 328 -4.72 -21.42 14.42
N LEU A 329 -5.16 -21.27 15.67
CA LEU A 329 -6.28 -22.03 16.23
C LEU A 329 -7.61 -21.71 15.52
N LEU A 330 -7.84 -20.45 15.17
CA LEU A 330 -9.02 -20.00 14.42
C LEU A 330 -9.01 -20.59 13.01
N VAL A 331 -7.88 -20.52 12.30
CA VAL A 331 -7.72 -21.11 10.96
C VAL A 331 -7.88 -22.62 11.03
N TRP A 332 -7.31 -23.29 12.02
CA TRP A 332 -7.48 -24.71 12.26
C TRP A 332 -8.93 -25.08 12.59
N TYR A 333 -9.61 -24.27 13.40
CA TYR A 333 -11.02 -24.43 13.77
C TYR A 333 -11.94 -24.24 12.55
N LEU A 334 -11.72 -23.18 11.77
CA LEU A 334 -12.46 -22.89 10.53
C LEU A 334 -12.17 -23.92 9.44
N GLY A 335 -10.95 -24.46 9.41
CA GLY A 335 -10.56 -25.56 8.52
C GLY A 335 -11.20 -26.90 8.89
N ARG A 336 -11.40 -27.17 10.19
CA ARG A 336 -12.07 -28.39 10.68
C ARG A 336 -13.59 -28.29 10.75
N ARG A 337 -14.16 -27.09 10.76
CA ARG A 337 -15.60 -26.92 10.51
C ARG A 337 -15.89 -27.28 9.05
N GLN A 338 -16.01 -28.58 8.78
CA GLN A 338 -16.91 -29.04 7.73
C GLN A 338 -18.28 -28.48 8.08
N PHE A 339 -18.80 -27.59 7.24
CA PHE A 339 -20.15 -27.09 7.39
C PHE A 339 -21.08 -28.31 7.32
N ALA A 340 -21.63 -28.70 8.46
CA ALA A 340 -22.72 -29.65 8.52
C ALA A 340 -23.89 -29.00 7.78
N TYR A 341 -24.12 -29.42 6.54
CA TYR A 341 -25.32 -29.08 5.80
C TYR A 341 -26.51 -29.46 6.66
N LYS A 342 -27.29 -28.47 7.09
CA LYS A 342 -28.62 -28.74 7.64
C LYS A 342 -29.46 -29.26 6.48
N PRO A 343 -30.21 -30.37 6.64
CA PRO A 343 -31.15 -30.79 5.63
C PRO A 343 -32.12 -29.64 5.36
N VAL A 344 -32.20 -29.21 4.10
CA VAL A 344 -33.10 -28.15 3.66
C VAL A 344 -34.53 -28.64 3.84
N SER A 345 -35.24 -28.05 4.79
CA SER A 345 -36.70 -28.16 4.90
C SER A 345 -37.28 -27.21 3.84
N LEU A 346 -37.78 -27.77 2.74
CA LEU A 346 -38.57 -27.02 1.77
C LEU A 346 -39.92 -26.71 2.43
N ASP A 347 -40.29 -25.45 2.48
CA ASP A 347 -41.62 -25.01 2.93
C ASP A 347 -42.53 -24.99 1.69
N ASP A 348 -43.74 -25.53 1.79
CA ASP A 348 -44.66 -25.77 0.64
C ASP A 348 -45.15 -24.47 -0.06
N SER A 349 -44.66 -23.30 0.33
CA SER A 349 -44.99 -22.00 -0.29
C SER A 349 -44.12 -21.65 -1.52
N ASP A 350 -43.16 -22.49 -1.89
CA ASP A 350 -42.14 -22.26 -2.94
C ASP A 350 -42.49 -22.84 -4.33
N ASP A 351 -43.72 -23.34 -4.56
CA ASP A 351 -44.14 -23.94 -5.84
C ASP A 351 -44.01 -22.99 -7.06
N GLU A 352 -44.09 -21.67 -6.87
CA GLU A 352 -43.83 -20.71 -7.95
C GLU A 352 -42.33 -20.53 -8.25
N ASN A 353 -41.46 -20.66 -7.25
CA ASN A 353 -40.00 -20.68 -7.42
C ASN A 353 -39.54 -21.98 -8.10
N LEU A 354 -40.25 -23.09 -7.87
CA LEU A 354 -40.09 -24.35 -8.58
C LEU A 354 -40.61 -24.28 -10.04
N LYS A 355 -41.67 -23.50 -10.33
CA LYS A 355 -42.09 -23.22 -11.73
C LYS A 355 -41.13 -22.31 -12.49
N LEU A 356 -40.36 -21.46 -11.80
CA LEU A 356 -39.19 -20.74 -12.37
C LEU A 356 -38.04 -21.69 -12.75
N MET A 357 -38.08 -22.96 -12.32
CA MET A 357 -37.16 -24.03 -12.74
C MET A 357 -37.55 -24.64 -14.09
N ALA A 358 -38.51 -24.03 -14.81
CA ALA A 358 -39.02 -24.51 -16.09
C ALA A 358 -37.87 -24.99 -16.99
N ASP A 359 -37.99 -26.27 -17.36
CA ASP A 359 -37.15 -26.98 -18.31
C ASP A 359 -36.63 -26.06 -19.40
N HIS A 360 -35.33 -26.17 -19.69
CA HIS A 360 -34.77 -25.53 -20.86
C HIS A 360 -35.65 -25.90 -22.05
N LYS A 361 -36.07 -24.90 -22.83
CA LYS A 361 -36.84 -25.18 -24.05
C LYS A 361 -35.89 -25.89 -25.02
N PRO A 362 -36.21 -27.11 -25.50
CA PRO A 362 -35.41 -27.77 -26.52
C PRO A 362 -35.19 -26.83 -27.72
N ALA A 363 -33.95 -26.70 -28.17
CA ALA A 363 -33.58 -25.75 -29.21
C ALA A 363 -32.69 -26.42 -30.26
N SER A 364 -33.13 -26.45 -31.52
CA SER A 364 -32.28 -26.83 -32.65
C SER A 364 -31.43 -25.64 -33.11
N LEU A 365 -30.19 -25.92 -33.50
CA LEU A 365 -29.28 -24.95 -34.09
C LEU A 365 -29.05 -25.28 -35.56
N TYR A 366 -29.31 -24.31 -36.43
CA TYR A 366 -29.01 -24.37 -37.85
C TYR A 366 -28.02 -23.28 -38.21
N PHE A 367 -27.05 -23.61 -39.06
CA PHE A 367 -26.05 -22.67 -39.55
C PHE A 367 -25.87 -22.83 -41.06
N GLU A 368 -25.84 -21.71 -41.77
CA GLU A 368 -25.82 -21.66 -43.22
C GLU A 368 -24.78 -20.66 -43.72
N ASN A 369 -23.94 -21.10 -44.66
CA ASN A 369 -22.90 -20.30 -45.32
C ASN A 369 -22.00 -19.54 -44.33
N VAL A 370 -21.58 -20.20 -43.25
CA VAL A 370 -20.71 -19.59 -42.24
C VAL A 370 -19.29 -19.46 -42.76
N SER A 371 -18.81 -18.23 -42.86
CA SER A 371 -17.45 -17.89 -43.30
C SER A 371 -16.77 -16.96 -42.30
N TYR A 372 -15.45 -17.08 -42.17
CA TYR A 372 -14.65 -16.24 -41.26
C TYR A 372 -13.37 -15.79 -41.95
N THR A 373 -13.16 -14.47 -41.97
CA THR A 373 -11.98 -13.85 -42.57
C THR A 373 -11.19 -13.05 -41.54
N LEU A 374 -9.88 -13.28 -41.45
CA LEU A 374 -8.97 -12.62 -40.53
C LEU A 374 -7.82 -12.01 -41.32
N ASN A 375 -7.62 -10.69 -41.21
CA ASN A 375 -6.56 -9.96 -41.92
C ASN A 375 -6.51 -10.26 -43.44
N GLY A 376 -7.67 -10.39 -44.08
CA GLY A 376 -7.78 -10.73 -45.51
C GLY A 376 -7.60 -12.22 -45.84
N LYS A 377 -7.25 -13.08 -44.89
CA LYS A 377 -7.19 -14.54 -45.07
C LYS A 377 -8.50 -15.20 -44.68
N VAL A 378 -9.08 -15.98 -45.58
CA VAL A 378 -10.25 -16.82 -45.27
C VAL A 378 -9.78 -18.01 -44.41
N ILE A 379 -10.33 -18.10 -43.20
CA ILE A 379 -10.02 -19.18 -42.24
C ILE A 379 -11.12 -20.24 -42.26
N LEU A 380 -12.37 -19.85 -42.47
CA LEU A 380 -13.51 -20.74 -42.65
C LEU A 380 -14.29 -20.31 -43.90
N ASP A 381 -14.75 -21.26 -44.71
CA ASP A 381 -15.45 -21.01 -45.98
C ASP A 381 -16.75 -21.82 -46.04
N ARG A 382 -17.89 -21.09 -46.04
CA ARG A 382 -19.25 -21.58 -46.34
C ARG A 382 -19.65 -22.89 -45.65
N ILE A 383 -19.45 -22.96 -44.33
CA ILE A 383 -19.83 -24.12 -43.53
C ILE A 383 -21.35 -24.13 -43.31
N GLN A 384 -21.97 -25.31 -43.44
CA GLN A 384 -23.41 -25.52 -43.25
C GLN A 384 -23.71 -26.82 -42.48
N GLY A 385 -24.79 -26.85 -41.70
CA GLY A 385 -25.17 -28.02 -40.90
C GLY A 385 -26.32 -27.76 -39.91
N VAL A 386 -26.76 -28.83 -39.25
CA VAL A 386 -27.91 -28.83 -38.33
C VAL A 386 -27.63 -29.68 -37.08
N ALA A 387 -27.94 -29.15 -35.90
CA ALA A 387 -27.91 -29.88 -34.63
C ALA A 387 -29.29 -29.82 -33.97
N ARG A 388 -29.90 -30.98 -33.73
CA ARG A 388 -31.27 -31.08 -33.18
C ARG A 388 -31.26 -31.33 -31.66
N PRO A 389 -32.37 -31.06 -30.94
CA PRO A 389 -32.50 -31.45 -29.54
C PRO A 389 -32.41 -32.96 -29.38
N GLY A 390 -31.76 -33.41 -28.30
CA GLY A 390 -31.58 -34.83 -28.03
C GLY A 390 -30.39 -35.47 -28.76
N GLN A 391 -29.75 -34.74 -29.67
CA GLN A 391 -28.60 -35.22 -30.45
C GLN A 391 -27.29 -34.62 -29.97
N ILE A 392 -26.21 -35.37 -30.18
CA ILE A 392 -24.84 -34.88 -30.07
C ILE A 392 -24.19 -34.71 -31.45
N MET A 393 -23.56 -33.56 -31.67
CA MET A 393 -22.77 -33.27 -32.85
C MET A 393 -21.29 -33.21 -32.51
N ALA A 394 -20.49 -34.07 -33.14
CA ALA A 394 -19.04 -34.05 -33.05
C ALA A 394 -18.44 -33.27 -34.22
N ILE A 395 -17.53 -32.34 -33.93
CA ILE A 395 -16.74 -31.61 -34.92
C ILE A 395 -15.33 -32.21 -34.95
N MET A 396 -14.95 -32.81 -36.08
CA MET A 396 -13.68 -33.50 -36.28
C MET A 396 -12.88 -32.89 -37.45
N GLY A 397 -11.60 -33.24 -37.51
CA GLY A 397 -10.68 -32.79 -38.55
C GLY A 397 -9.24 -32.72 -38.03
N ALA A 398 -8.27 -32.66 -38.95
CA ALA A 398 -6.86 -32.50 -38.62
C ALA A 398 -6.55 -31.25 -37.75
N SER A 399 -5.37 -31.22 -37.15
CA SER A 399 -4.91 -30.01 -36.45
C SER A 399 -4.83 -28.84 -37.42
N GLY A 400 -5.25 -27.65 -36.98
CA GLY A 400 -5.33 -26.46 -37.86
C GLY A 400 -6.53 -26.42 -38.83
N ALA A 401 -7.42 -27.42 -38.83
CA ALA A 401 -8.60 -27.44 -39.72
C ALA A 401 -9.67 -26.37 -39.43
N GLY A 402 -9.55 -25.60 -38.34
CA GLY A 402 -10.50 -24.55 -37.95
C GLY A 402 -11.57 -24.97 -36.94
N LYS A 403 -11.51 -26.18 -36.35
CA LYS A 403 -12.50 -26.73 -35.40
C LYS A 403 -12.88 -25.78 -34.25
N THR A 404 -11.91 -25.40 -33.42
CA THR A 404 -12.12 -24.47 -32.29
C THR A 404 -12.55 -23.08 -32.75
N THR A 405 -12.03 -22.62 -33.91
CA THR A 405 -12.43 -21.32 -34.48
C THR A 405 -13.90 -21.34 -34.88
N PHE A 406 -14.36 -22.41 -35.51
CA PHE A 406 -15.75 -22.59 -35.89
C PHE A 406 -16.67 -22.74 -34.68
N LEU A 407 -16.28 -23.51 -33.66
CA LEU A 407 -17.03 -23.64 -32.41
C LEU A 407 -17.18 -22.29 -31.69
N ASP A 408 -16.12 -21.48 -31.60
CA ASP A 408 -16.18 -20.14 -31.02
C ASP A 408 -17.12 -19.20 -31.80
N ILE A 409 -17.16 -19.30 -33.13
CA ILE A 409 -18.07 -18.53 -33.99
C ILE A 409 -19.52 -18.98 -33.82
N LEU A 410 -19.78 -20.29 -33.73
CA LEU A 410 -21.09 -20.83 -33.40
C LEU A 410 -21.59 -20.33 -32.04
N ALA A 411 -20.71 -20.23 -31.05
CA ALA A 411 -21.04 -19.65 -29.74
C ALA A 411 -21.18 -18.11 -29.76
N ARG A 412 -21.05 -17.47 -30.93
CA ARG A 412 -21.04 -16.01 -31.12
C ARG A 412 -20.05 -15.29 -30.19
N LYS A 413 -18.88 -15.89 -29.97
CA LYS A 413 -17.79 -15.20 -29.27
C LYS A 413 -17.22 -14.08 -30.13
N ASN A 414 -16.80 -13.00 -29.49
CA ASN A 414 -16.16 -11.88 -30.19
C ASN A 414 -14.78 -12.30 -30.69
N LYS A 415 -14.60 -12.29 -32.01
CA LYS A 415 -13.31 -12.52 -32.70
C LYS A 415 -12.94 -11.26 -33.49
N ARG A 416 -11.65 -11.04 -33.75
CA ARG A 416 -11.15 -9.86 -34.48
C ARG A 416 -11.54 -9.81 -35.95
N GLY A 417 -11.74 -10.96 -36.58
CA GLY A 417 -12.09 -11.04 -37.99
C GLY A 417 -13.56 -10.74 -38.29
N SER A 418 -13.92 -10.75 -39.56
CA SER A 418 -15.32 -10.61 -39.98
C SER A 418 -15.97 -11.99 -40.13
N VAL A 419 -17.18 -12.12 -39.58
CA VAL A 419 -17.99 -13.34 -39.64
C VAL A 419 -19.16 -13.07 -40.59
N GLU A 420 -19.32 -13.93 -41.57
CA GLU A 420 -20.45 -13.95 -42.51
C GLU A 420 -21.23 -15.26 -42.34
N GLY A 421 -22.51 -15.27 -42.71
CA GLY A 421 -23.39 -16.43 -42.59
C GLY A 421 -24.59 -16.20 -41.69
N ASN A 422 -25.52 -17.15 -41.70
CA ASN A 422 -26.77 -17.09 -40.95
C ASN A 422 -26.82 -18.18 -39.88
N PHE A 423 -27.24 -17.80 -38.67
CA PHE A 423 -27.49 -18.72 -37.56
C PHE A 423 -28.96 -18.65 -37.19
N TYR A 424 -29.63 -19.80 -37.18
CA TYR A 424 -31.04 -19.91 -36.81
C TYR A 424 -31.19 -20.82 -35.59
N VAL A 425 -32.02 -20.41 -34.64
CA VAL A 425 -32.39 -21.23 -33.49
C VAL A 425 -33.87 -21.53 -33.61
N ASN A 426 -34.25 -22.81 -33.68
CA ASN A 426 -35.62 -23.23 -34.01
C ASN A 426 -36.19 -22.57 -35.29
N GLY A 427 -35.33 -22.31 -36.29
CA GLY A 427 -35.71 -21.66 -37.56
C GLY A 427 -35.72 -20.13 -37.54
N GLU A 428 -35.51 -19.50 -36.39
CA GLU A 428 -35.55 -18.03 -36.26
C GLU A 428 -34.17 -17.40 -36.08
N LYS A 429 -33.98 -16.18 -36.60
CA LYS A 429 -32.78 -15.37 -36.32
C LYS A 429 -32.89 -14.70 -34.96
N VAL A 430 -32.16 -15.22 -33.98
CA VAL A 430 -32.15 -14.71 -32.61
C VAL A 430 -31.11 -13.59 -32.45
N GLY A 431 -31.47 -12.52 -31.72
CA GLY A 431 -30.56 -11.42 -31.37
C GLY A 431 -29.41 -11.87 -30.46
N ASN A 432 -28.32 -11.09 -30.40
CA ASN A 432 -27.12 -11.48 -29.64
C ASN A 432 -27.35 -11.61 -28.12
N SER A 433 -28.27 -10.83 -27.54
CA SER A 433 -28.63 -10.93 -26.12
C SER A 433 -29.34 -12.23 -25.81
N ASP A 434 -30.31 -12.60 -26.64
CA ASP A 434 -31.18 -13.74 -26.41
C ASP A 434 -30.43 -15.04 -26.73
N TYR A 435 -29.56 -15.02 -27.75
CA TYR A 435 -28.68 -16.14 -28.07
C TYR A 435 -27.77 -16.51 -26.89
N LYS A 436 -27.20 -15.53 -26.20
CA LYS A 436 -26.34 -15.75 -25.02
C LYS A 436 -27.07 -16.34 -23.82
N ASN A 437 -28.40 -16.20 -23.73
CA ASN A 437 -29.19 -16.78 -22.65
C ASN A 437 -29.52 -18.27 -22.90
N VAL A 438 -29.42 -18.73 -24.15
CA VAL A 438 -29.80 -20.08 -24.57
C VAL A 438 -28.59 -21.02 -24.67
N ILE A 439 -27.39 -20.46 -24.85
CA ILE A 439 -26.16 -21.23 -25.03
C ILE A 439 -25.36 -21.34 -23.73
N GLY A 440 -24.65 -22.45 -23.55
CA GLY A 440 -23.57 -22.63 -22.58
C GLY A 440 -22.28 -22.98 -23.30
N PHE A 441 -21.13 -22.51 -22.81
CA PHE A 441 -19.83 -22.77 -23.43
C PHE A 441 -18.81 -23.26 -22.41
N VAL A 442 -18.20 -24.41 -22.67
CA VAL A 442 -17.13 -25.02 -21.86
C VAL A 442 -15.81 -24.92 -22.63
N ASP A 443 -14.85 -24.14 -22.11
CA ASP A 443 -13.51 -24.01 -22.70
C ASP A 443 -12.68 -25.30 -22.55
N GLN A 444 -11.58 -25.39 -23.30
CA GLN A 444 -10.64 -26.51 -23.26
C GLN A 444 -9.97 -26.69 -21.87
N GLU A 445 -9.60 -25.60 -21.19
CA GLU A 445 -8.90 -25.66 -19.90
C GLU A 445 -9.84 -25.51 -18.70
N ASP A 446 -9.84 -26.51 -17.81
CA ASP A 446 -10.64 -26.54 -16.59
C ASP A 446 -9.97 -25.81 -15.42
N THR A 447 -9.77 -24.49 -15.55
CA THR A 447 -9.17 -23.69 -14.49
C THR A 447 -10.18 -23.45 -13.37
N MET A 448 -9.89 -23.91 -12.15
CA MET A 448 -10.74 -23.72 -10.97
C MET A 448 -9.87 -23.45 -9.75
N LEU A 449 -10.46 -22.91 -8.69
CA LEU A 449 -9.73 -22.69 -7.43
C LEU A 449 -9.50 -24.03 -6.72
N PRO A 450 -8.24 -24.44 -6.49
CA PRO A 450 -7.93 -25.77 -5.97
C PRO A 450 -8.35 -25.98 -4.51
N THR A 451 -8.59 -24.89 -3.77
CA THR A 451 -8.95 -24.88 -2.34
C THR A 451 -10.45 -25.01 -2.07
N LEU A 452 -11.29 -24.89 -3.10
CA LEU A 452 -12.74 -25.02 -2.98
C LEU A 452 -13.18 -26.47 -3.19
N THR A 453 -14.34 -26.83 -2.63
CA THR A 453 -14.99 -28.10 -2.94
C THR A 453 -15.74 -28.03 -4.27
N VAL A 454 -16.11 -29.19 -4.79
CA VAL A 454 -16.96 -29.31 -6.00
C VAL A 454 -18.26 -28.52 -5.83
N HIS A 455 -18.99 -28.76 -4.73
CA HIS A 455 -20.25 -28.09 -4.45
C HIS A 455 -20.08 -26.58 -4.31
N GLU A 456 -19.05 -26.12 -3.60
CA GLU A 456 -18.81 -24.68 -3.41
C GLU A 456 -18.50 -23.96 -4.73
N THR A 457 -17.82 -24.62 -5.65
CA THR A 457 -17.47 -24.06 -6.96
C THR A 457 -18.72 -23.92 -7.82
N ILE A 458 -19.56 -24.96 -7.87
CA ILE A 458 -20.82 -24.93 -8.62
C ILE A 458 -21.79 -23.93 -7.97
N MET A 459 -21.88 -23.91 -6.64
CA MET A 459 -22.70 -22.96 -5.89
C MET A 459 -22.25 -21.52 -6.08
N THR A 460 -20.95 -21.26 -6.17
CA THR A 460 -20.44 -19.92 -6.51
C THR A 460 -20.90 -19.50 -7.91
N SER A 461 -20.79 -20.39 -8.91
CA SER A 461 -21.30 -20.13 -10.26
C SER A 461 -22.81 -19.83 -10.24
N ALA A 462 -23.58 -20.64 -9.52
CA ALA A 462 -25.02 -20.49 -9.34
C ALA A 462 -25.38 -19.15 -8.69
N LEU A 463 -24.71 -18.80 -7.60
CA LEU A 463 -24.93 -17.55 -6.87
C LEU A 463 -24.58 -16.32 -7.70
N LEU A 464 -23.73 -16.41 -8.71
CA LEU A 464 -23.35 -15.28 -9.58
C LEU A 464 -24.25 -15.17 -10.83
N ARG A 465 -24.70 -16.29 -11.38
CA ARG A 465 -25.41 -16.35 -12.68
C ARG A 465 -26.92 -16.53 -12.58
N LEU A 466 -27.43 -17.17 -11.52
CA LEU A 466 -28.88 -17.37 -11.34
C LEU A 466 -29.58 -16.07 -10.93
N PRO A 467 -30.89 -15.93 -11.21
CA PRO A 467 -31.66 -14.70 -11.02
C PRO A 467 -31.58 -14.17 -9.59
N ARG A 468 -31.70 -12.85 -9.40
CA ARG A 468 -31.69 -12.26 -8.05
C ARG A 468 -32.90 -12.69 -7.22
N ASP A 469 -34.04 -12.87 -7.87
CA ASP A 469 -35.34 -13.15 -7.22
C ASP A 469 -35.43 -14.59 -6.70
N MET A 470 -34.57 -15.48 -7.18
CA MET A 470 -34.47 -16.85 -6.70
C MET A 470 -33.82 -16.89 -5.30
N GLY A 471 -34.53 -17.50 -4.34
CA GLY A 471 -34.06 -17.72 -2.98
C GLY A 471 -32.79 -18.57 -2.91
N HIS A 472 -32.01 -18.44 -1.83
CA HIS A 472 -30.76 -19.20 -1.66
C HIS A 472 -31.00 -20.72 -1.66
N ALA A 473 -32.06 -21.19 -0.98
CA ALA A 473 -32.43 -22.60 -0.93
C ALA A 473 -32.77 -23.17 -2.33
N ALA A 474 -33.50 -22.39 -3.14
CA ALA A 474 -33.83 -22.76 -4.51
C ALA A 474 -32.57 -22.86 -5.40
N LYS A 475 -31.60 -21.94 -5.24
CA LYS A 475 -30.30 -22.01 -5.93
C LYS A 475 -29.50 -23.24 -5.52
N GLU A 476 -29.51 -23.56 -4.25
CA GLU A 476 -28.81 -24.73 -3.70
C GLU A 476 -29.44 -26.05 -4.20
N LEU A 477 -30.77 -26.12 -4.25
CA LEU A 477 -31.49 -27.25 -4.85
C LEU A 477 -31.10 -27.44 -6.33
N ARG A 478 -31.04 -26.35 -7.10
CA ARG A 478 -30.60 -26.39 -8.50
C ARG A 478 -29.17 -26.94 -8.65
N VAL A 479 -28.26 -26.55 -7.77
CA VAL A 479 -26.88 -27.08 -7.74
C VAL A 479 -26.91 -28.58 -7.49
N TYR A 480 -27.67 -29.03 -6.50
CA TYR A 480 -27.81 -30.46 -6.17
C TYR A 480 -28.38 -31.29 -7.33
N GLU A 481 -29.37 -30.77 -8.05
CA GLU A 481 -29.90 -31.41 -9.25
C GLU A 481 -28.81 -31.58 -10.32
N VAL A 482 -28.05 -30.52 -10.63
CA VAL A 482 -26.96 -30.56 -11.62
C VAL A 482 -25.88 -31.55 -11.22
N GLU A 483 -25.51 -31.61 -9.94
CA GLU A 483 -24.57 -32.61 -9.41
C GLU A 483 -25.06 -34.05 -9.64
N LYS A 484 -26.37 -34.28 -9.50
CA LYS A 484 -27.00 -35.58 -9.76
C LYS A 484 -27.07 -35.88 -11.27
N GLN A 485 -27.40 -34.90 -12.11
CA GLN A 485 -27.45 -35.04 -13.57
C GLN A 485 -26.11 -35.48 -14.16
N LEU A 486 -25.01 -34.99 -13.59
CA LEU A 486 -23.65 -35.28 -14.04
C LEU A 486 -22.98 -36.44 -13.29
N GLY A 487 -23.66 -37.09 -12.35
CA GLY A 487 -23.12 -38.21 -11.57
C GLY A 487 -21.97 -37.83 -10.63
N ILE A 488 -21.87 -36.56 -10.21
CA ILE A 488 -20.79 -36.03 -9.35
C ILE A 488 -21.25 -35.76 -7.90
N SER A 489 -22.48 -36.12 -7.53
CA SER A 489 -23.02 -35.91 -6.18
C SER A 489 -22.19 -36.59 -5.06
N HIS A 490 -21.51 -37.69 -5.38
CA HIS A 490 -20.68 -38.44 -4.43
C HIS A 490 -19.36 -37.75 -4.08
N ILE A 491 -18.89 -36.81 -4.91
CA ILE A 491 -17.68 -36.00 -4.69
C ILE A 491 -17.99 -34.55 -4.32
N LYS A 492 -19.24 -34.20 -4.01
CA LYS A 492 -19.67 -32.82 -3.76
C LYS A 492 -18.83 -32.08 -2.70
N ASP A 493 -18.38 -32.80 -1.67
CA ASP A 493 -17.59 -32.25 -0.55
C ASP A 493 -16.08 -32.46 -0.72
N SER A 494 -15.64 -33.08 -1.82
CA SER A 494 -14.23 -33.27 -2.16
C SER A 494 -13.61 -31.96 -2.64
N LEU A 495 -12.37 -31.70 -2.25
CA LEU A 495 -11.59 -30.56 -2.76
C LEU A 495 -11.22 -30.80 -4.23
N ILE A 496 -11.27 -29.74 -5.04
CA ILE A 496 -10.85 -29.81 -6.44
C ILE A 496 -9.38 -30.23 -6.53
N GLY A 497 -8.53 -29.60 -5.70
CA GLY A 497 -7.09 -29.86 -5.67
C GLY A 497 -6.32 -29.26 -6.85
N SER A 498 -5.00 -29.31 -6.76
CA SER A 498 -4.07 -28.81 -7.78
C SER A 498 -3.31 -29.97 -8.40
N GLU A 499 -3.03 -29.92 -9.71
CA GLU A 499 -2.22 -30.93 -10.40
C GLU A 499 -0.73 -30.89 -9.98
N GLU A 500 -0.25 -29.74 -9.51
CA GLU A 500 1.17 -29.50 -9.15
C GLU A 500 1.50 -29.67 -7.65
N GLY A 501 0.50 -29.85 -6.79
CA GLY A 501 0.65 -29.81 -5.34
C GLY A 501 0.47 -31.16 -4.64
N ASN A 502 1.06 -31.30 -3.44
CA ASN A 502 0.97 -32.49 -2.55
C ASN A 502 -0.45 -32.82 -2.02
N GLY A 503 -1.49 -32.15 -2.52
CA GLY A 503 -2.89 -32.35 -2.11
C GLY A 503 -3.62 -33.30 -3.06
N ARG A 504 -4.21 -34.37 -2.53
CA ARG A 504 -5.02 -35.32 -3.29
C ARG A 504 -6.33 -34.64 -3.73
N GLY A 505 -6.45 -34.29 -5.00
CA GLY A 505 -7.65 -33.70 -5.62
C GLY A 505 -8.59 -34.74 -6.24
N ILE A 506 -9.61 -34.25 -6.95
CA ILE A 506 -10.50 -35.07 -7.80
C ILE A 506 -9.77 -35.51 -9.09
N SER A 507 -10.28 -36.54 -9.76
CA SER A 507 -9.72 -36.99 -11.05
C SER A 507 -9.94 -35.97 -12.17
N GLY A 508 -9.13 -36.02 -13.22
CA GLY A 508 -9.28 -35.13 -14.38
C GLY A 508 -10.66 -35.22 -15.04
N GLY A 509 -11.21 -36.43 -15.17
CA GLY A 509 -12.54 -36.64 -15.74
C GLY A 509 -13.66 -36.07 -14.85
N GLU A 510 -13.53 -36.19 -13.53
CA GLU A 510 -14.44 -35.54 -12.58
C GLU A 510 -14.33 -34.02 -12.67
N LYS A 511 -13.12 -33.48 -12.71
CA LYS A 511 -12.86 -32.04 -12.88
C LYS A 511 -13.51 -31.50 -14.16
N ARG A 512 -13.45 -32.25 -15.26
CA ARG A 512 -14.13 -31.90 -16.51
C ARG A 512 -15.65 -31.81 -16.34
N ARG A 513 -16.25 -32.78 -15.64
CA ARG A 513 -17.69 -32.76 -15.31
C ARG A 513 -18.07 -31.59 -14.41
N VAL A 514 -17.21 -31.17 -13.48
CA VAL A 514 -17.43 -29.97 -12.66
C VAL A 514 -17.41 -28.70 -13.53
N GLY A 515 -16.54 -28.62 -14.54
CA GLY A 515 -16.54 -27.52 -15.52
C GLY A 515 -17.86 -27.43 -16.28
N ILE A 516 -18.36 -28.57 -16.75
CA ILE A 516 -19.68 -28.70 -17.39
C ILE A 516 -20.80 -28.31 -16.42
N ALA A 517 -20.72 -28.73 -15.16
CA ALA A 517 -21.69 -28.39 -14.12
C ALA A 517 -21.84 -26.88 -13.92
N CYS A 518 -20.71 -26.15 -13.90
CA CYS A 518 -20.70 -24.69 -13.70
C CYS A 518 -21.46 -23.94 -14.80
N GLU A 519 -21.48 -24.46 -16.02
CA GLU A 519 -22.25 -23.91 -17.14
C GLU A 519 -23.72 -24.40 -17.12
N LEU A 520 -23.94 -25.66 -16.75
CA LEU A 520 -25.25 -26.31 -16.73
C LEU A 520 -26.21 -25.74 -15.66
N VAL A 521 -25.70 -25.08 -14.61
CA VAL A 521 -26.54 -24.43 -13.58
C VAL A 521 -27.55 -23.47 -14.20
N THR A 522 -27.14 -22.74 -15.24
CA THR A 522 -28.03 -21.79 -15.96
C THR A 522 -29.03 -22.44 -16.90
N SER A 523 -29.06 -23.78 -16.97
CA SER A 523 -29.96 -24.56 -17.83
C SER A 523 -29.91 -24.18 -19.32
N PRO A 524 -28.74 -24.06 -19.96
CA PRO A 524 -28.66 -23.70 -21.39
C PRO A 524 -29.26 -24.80 -22.29
N SER A 525 -30.07 -24.44 -23.28
CA SER A 525 -30.66 -25.40 -24.23
C SER A 525 -29.62 -26.01 -25.18
N ILE A 526 -28.61 -25.21 -25.54
CA ILE A 526 -27.51 -25.61 -26.43
C ILE A 526 -26.20 -25.54 -25.65
N LEU A 527 -25.44 -26.62 -25.63
CA LEU A 527 -24.16 -26.71 -24.92
C LEU A 527 -23.01 -26.91 -25.92
N PHE A 528 -22.06 -25.97 -25.94
CA PHE A 528 -20.83 -26.05 -26.71
C PHE A 528 -19.67 -26.49 -25.81
N LEU A 529 -18.86 -27.46 -26.24
CA LEU A 529 -17.66 -27.88 -25.51
C LEU A 529 -16.45 -27.97 -26.44
N ASP A 530 -15.36 -27.31 -26.06
CA ASP A 530 -14.11 -27.38 -26.81
C ASP A 530 -13.21 -28.50 -26.27
N GLU A 531 -12.96 -29.52 -27.09
CA GLU A 531 -12.14 -30.70 -26.80
C GLU A 531 -12.36 -31.33 -25.41
N PRO A 532 -13.59 -31.83 -25.09
CA PRO A 532 -13.92 -32.32 -23.76
C PRO A 532 -13.17 -33.59 -23.32
N THR A 533 -12.44 -34.24 -24.23
CA THR A 533 -11.63 -35.43 -23.94
C THR A 533 -10.13 -35.14 -23.87
N SER A 534 -9.71 -33.89 -24.09
CA SER A 534 -8.30 -33.50 -24.09
C SER A 534 -7.68 -33.65 -22.70
N GLY A 535 -6.45 -34.19 -22.62
CA GLY A 535 -5.76 -34.42 -21.35
C GLY A 535 -6.31 -35.56 -20.48
N LEU A 536 -7.32 -36.31 -20.95
CA LEU A 536 -7.90 -37.45 -20.23
C LEU A 536 -7.38 -38.79 -20.78
N ASP A 537 -7.28 -39.79 -19.92
CA ASP A 537 -7.11 -41.17 -20.34
C ASP A 537 -8.39 -41.71 -21.00
N ALA A 538 -8.25 -42.74 -21.83
CA ALA A 538 -9.33 -43.26 -22.67
C ALA A 538 -10.59 -43.67 -21.88
N PHE A 539 -10.44 -44.16 -20.64
CA PHE A 539 -11.57 -44.57 -19.81
C PHE A 539 -12.33 -43.35 -19.27
N ASN A 540 -11.63 -42.36 -18.69
CA ASN A 540 -12.28 -41.15 -18.22
C ASN A 540 -12.87 -40.31 -19.35
N ALA A 541 -12.21 -40.26 -20.51
CA ALA A 541 -12.75 -39.62 -21.72
C ALA A 541 -14.09 -40.23 -22.14
N PHE A 542 -14.20 -41.56 -22.15
CA PHE A 542 -15.46 -42.25 -22.44
C PHE A 542 -16.56 -41.88 -21.44
N ASN A 543 -16.26 -41.89 -20.13
CA ASN A 543 -17.24 -41.52 -19.10
C ASN A 543 -17.72 -40.07 -19.21
N VAL A 544 -16.86 -39.14 -19.67
CA VAL A 544 -17.27 -37.76 -19.92
C VAL A 544 -18.22 -37.69 -21.13
N ILE A 545 -17.92 -38.38 -22.23
CA ILE A 545 -18.79 -38.39 -23.40
C ILE A 545 -20.12 -39.10 -23.11
N GLU A 546 -20.11 -40.21 -22.38
CA GLU A 546 -21.33 -40.90 -21.94
C GLU A 546 -22.23 -39.99 -21.09
N CYS A 547 -21.62 -39.17 -20.23
CA CYS A 547 -22.34 -38.14 -19.49
C CYS A 547 -22.98 -37.09 -20.43
N LEU A 548 -22.27 -36.63 -21.46
CA LEU A 548 -22.84 -35.71 -22.47
C LEU A 548 -23.97 -36.34 -23.28
N VAL A 549 -23.86 -37.62 -23.65
CA VAL A 549 -24.92 -38.39 -24.30
C VAL A 549 -26.16 -38.46 -23.40
N THR A 550 -25.96 -38.71 -22.10
CA THR A 550 -27.05 -38.73 -21.12
C THR A 550 -27.72 -37.37 -21.00
N LEU A 551 -26.95 -36.27 -20.99
CA LEU A 551 -27.48 -34.90 -21.01
C LEU A 551 -28.32 -34.63 -22.27
N ALA A 552 -27.84 -35.06 -23.44
CA ALA A 552 -28.58 -34.89 -24.69
C ALA A 552 -29.87 -35.71 -24.68
N LYS A 553 -29.77 -37.04 -24.48
CA LYS A 553 -30.91 -37.97 -24.64
C LYS A 553 -31.95 -37.88 -23.53
N THR A 554 -31.52 -37.83 -22.26
CA THR A 554 -32.45 -37.85 -21.12
C THR A 554 -33.07 -36.49 -20.88
N TYR A 555 -32.31 -35.41 -21.08
CA TYR A 555 -32.77 -34.05 -20.82
C TYR A 555 -33.08 -33.28 -22.11
N ASN A 556 -33.07 -33.90 -23.29
CA ASN A 556 -33.40 -33.27 -24.57
C ASN A 556 -32.64 -31.95 -24.84
N ARG A 557 -31.33 -31.95 -24.57
CA ARG A 557 -30.41 -30.82 -24.85
C ARG A 557 -29.70 -31.03 -26.18
N THR A 558 -29.29 -29.95 -26.83
CA THR A 558 -28.41 -30.02 -28.00
C THR A 558 -26.97 -29.84 -27.55
N VAL A 559 -26.12 -30.83 -27.85
CA VAL A 559 -24.71 -30.81 -27.43
C VAL A 559 -23.81 -30.82 -28.66
N ILE A 560 -22.92 -29.83 -28.76
CA ILE A 560 -21.97 -29.70 -29.87
C ILE A 560 -20.58 -29.62 -29.28
N PHE A 561 -19.67 -30.47 -29.73
CA PHE A 561 -18.30 -30.45 -29.23
C PHE A 561 -17.26 -30.75 -30.30
N THR A 562 -16.06 -30.20 -30.13
CA THR A 562 -14.89 -30.54 -30.94
C THR A 562 -14.18 -31.75 -30.33
N ILE A 563 -13.67 -32.65 -31.15
CA ILE A 563 -12.89 -33.80 -30.65
C ILE A 563 -11.72 -34.12 -31.57
N HIS A 564 -10.59 -34.52 -30.98
CA HIS A 564 -9.37 -34.89 -31.68
C HIS A 564 -9.06 -36.37 -31.43
N GLN A 565 -8.95 -37.16 -32.51
CA GLN A 565 -8.58 -38.59 -32.49
C GLN A 565 -9.30 -39.44 -31.41
N PRO A 566 -10.65 -39.51 -31.45
CA PRO A 566 -11.41 -40.33 -30.50
C PRO A 566 -11.24 -41.84 -30.73
N ARG A 567 -11.29 -42.61 -29.64
CA ARG A 567 -11.39 -44.08 -29.68
C ARG A 567 -12.70 -44.52 -30.33
N SER A 568 -12.71 -45.70 -30.96
CA SER A 568 -13.87 -46.24 -31.67
C SER A 568 -15.14 -46.39 -30.81
N ASN A 569 -15.00 -46.63 -29.50
CA ASN A 569 -16.14 -46.68 -28.57
C ASN A 569 -16.78 -45.31 -28.33
N ILE A 570 -16.02 -44.22 -28.41
CA ILE A 570 -16.53 -42.84 -28.32
C ILE A 570 -17.22 -42.46 -29.62
N VAL A 571 -16.61 -42.82 -30.76
CA VAL A 571 -17.12 -42.54 -32.10
C VAL A 571 -18.51 -43.15 -32.31
N ALA A 572 -18.74 -44.36 -31.81
CA ALA A 572 -20.03 -45.04 -31.88
C ALA A 572 -21.17 -44.31 -31.16
N LEU A 573 -20.88 -43.30 -30.33
CA LEU A 573 -21.88 -42.52 -29.60
C LEU A 573 -22.37 -41.28 -30.38
N PHE A 574 -21.71 -40.89 -31.48
CA PHE A 574 -22.04 -39.68 -32.24
C PHE A 574 -23.34 -39.85 -33.03
N ASP A 575 -24.26 -38.89 -32.92
CA ASP A 575 -25.46 -38.84 -33.78
C ASP A 575 -25.16 -38.08 -35.09
N GLN A 576 -24.48 -36.94 -34.98
CA GLN A 576 -24.09 -36.07 -36.08
C GLN A 576 -22.57 -35.89 -36.13
N LEU A 577 -22.01 -35.82 -37.34
CA LEU A 577 -20.60 -35.55 -37.59
C LEU A 577 -20.43 -34.36 -38.55
N LEU A 578 -19.62 -33.39 -38.14
CA LEU A 578 -19.09 -32.33 -39.00
C LEU A 578 -17.57 -32.51 -39.15
N LEU A 579 -17.12 -32.87 -40.35
CA LEU A 579 -15.71 -33.04 -40.69
C LEU A 579 -15.19 -31.81 -41.44
N LEU A 580 -14.17 -31.16 -40.87
CA LEU A 580 -13.52 -29.97 -41.42
C LEU A 580 -12.11 -30.28 -41.89
N ALA A 581 -11.71 -29.68 -43.02
CA ALA A 581 -10.34 -29.68 -43.52
C ALA A 581 -9.97 -28.29 -44.07
N LYS A 582 -8.89 -27.70 -43.55
CA LYS A 582 -8.43 -26.32 -43.89
C LYS A 582 -9.57 -25.29 -43.93
N GLY A 583 -10.52 -25.36 -43.00
CA GLY A 583 -11.64 -24.42 -42.90
C GLY A 583 -12.83 -24.68 -43.83
N LYS A 584 -12.79 -25.72 -44.66
CA LYS A 584 -13.88 -26.14 -45.54
C LYS A 584 -14.58 -27.39 -45.00
N THR A 585 -15.86 -27.57 -45.31
CA THR A 585 -16.63 -28.76 -44.95
C THR A 585 -16.35 -29.91 -45.91
N VAL A 586 -15.89 -31.04 -45.37
CA VAL A 586 -15.70 -32.30 -46.11
C VAL A 586 -16.90 -33.23 -45.95
N TYR A 587 -17.54 -33.20 -44.79
CA TYR A 587 -18.76 -33.93 -44.51
C TYR A 587 -19.55 -33.22 -43.41
N SER A 588 -20.87 -33.14 -43.54
CA SER A 588 -21.77 -32.77 -42.45
C SER A 588 -23.04 -33.61 -42.58
N GLY A 589 -23.43 -34.32 -41.54
CA GLY A 589 -24.64 -35.14 -41.51
C GLY A 589 -24.60 -36.25 -40.46
N GLU A 590 -25.53 -37.19 -40.56
CA GLU A 590 -25.61 -38.33 -39.64
C GLU A 590 -24.35 -39.19 -39.68
N PHE A 591 -23.85 -39.59 -38.52
CA PHE A 591 -22.64 -40.41 -38.45
C PHE A 591 -22.83 -41.79 -39.12
N ALA A 592 -24.02 -42.38 -39.02
CA ALA A 592 -24.35 -43.68 -39.62
C ALA A 592 -24.21 -43.71 -41.15
N LEU A 593 -24.45 -42.58 -41.83
CA LEU A 593 -24.34 -42.45 -43.29
C LEU A 593 -22.92 -42.12 -43.76
N CYS A 594 -22.03 -41.73 -42.83
CA CYS A 594 -20.69 -41.26 -43.13
C CYS A 594 -19.87 -42.32 -43.89
N GLN A 595 -19.86 -43.56 -43.41
CA GLN A 595 -19.07 -44.62 -44.04
C GLN A 595 -19.54 -44.90 -45.48
N ASN A 596 -20.85 -45.03 -45.68
CA ASN A 596 -21.43 -45.24 -47.02
C ASN A 596 -21.10 -44.10 -48.00
N TYR A 597 -21.10 -42.85 -47.51
CA TYR A 597 -20.71 -41.70 -48.31
C TYR A 597 -19.25 -41.80 -48.76
N PHE A 598 -18.30 -42.01 -47.83
CA PHE A 598 -16.89 -42.12 -48.18
C PHE A 598 -16.58 -43.34 -49.07
N ASP A 599 -17.29 -44.46 -48.87
CA ASP A 599 -17.22 -45.62 -49.77
C ASP A 599 -17.67 -45.26 -51.20
N SER A 600 -18.74 -44.45 -51.35
CA SER A 600 -19.27 -44.06 -52.67
C SER A 600 -18.34 -43.16 -53.48
N ILE A 601 -17.50 -42.36 -52.80
CA ILE A 601 -16.52 -41.47 -53.44
C ILE A 601 -15.12 -42.12 -53.56
N GLY A 602 -14.98 -43.42 -53.23
CA GLY A 602 -13.75 -44.18 -53.41
C GLY A 602 -12.77 -44.13 -52.23
N TYR A 603 -13.18 -43.63 -51.07
CA TYR A 603 -12.37 -43.52 -49.85
C TYR A 603 -12.86 -44.48 -48.76
N SER A 604 -12.79 -45.78 -49.04
CA SER A 604 -13.21 -46.81 -48.08
C SER A 604 -12.24 -46.99 -46.91
N CYS A 605 -12.79 -47.05 -45.70
CA CYS A 605 -12.01 -47.32 -44.49
C CYS A 605 -11.52 -48.79 -44.48
N PRO A 606 -10.21 -49.05 -44.34
CA PRO A 606 -9.69 -50.41 -44.24
C PRO A 606 -10.28 -51.20 -43.06
N PRO A 607 -10.49 -52.52 -43.18
CA PRO A 607 -11.02 -53.34 -42.10
C PRO A 607 -10.08 -53.34 -40.90
N GLY A 608 -10.63 -53.13 -39.70
CA GLY A 608 -9.87 -53.06 -38.44
C GLY A 608 -9.24 -51.70 -38.15
N PHE A 609 -9.41 -50.71 -39.03
CA PHE A 609 -9.01 -49.33 -38.77
C PHE A 609 -10.13 -48.54 -38.07
N ASN A 610 -9.75 -47.61 -37.20
CA ASN A 610 -10.71 -46.73 -36.55
C ASN A 610 -11.18 -45.67 -37.55
N ILE A 611 -12.47 -45.64 -37.87
CA ILE A 611 -13.03 -44.71 -38.87
C ILE A 611 -12.69 -43.25 -38.54
N ALA A 612 -12.70 -42.84 -37.28
CA ALA A 612 -12.35 -41.45 -36.93
C ALA A 612 -10.89 -41.12 -37.20
N ASP A 613 -9.96 -42.06 -36.94
CA ASP A 613 -8.54 -41.88 -37.26
C ASP A 613 -8.38 -41.83 -38.78
N TYR A 614 -9.08 -42.70 -39.52
CA TYR A 614 -9.04 -42.71 -41.00
C TYR A 614 -9.53 -41.38 -41.59
N LEU A 615 -10.63 -40.83 -41.07
CA LEU A 615 -11.17 -39.54 -41.51
C LEU A 615 -10.22 -38.39 -41.19
N VAL A 616 -9.56 -38.41 -40.04
CA VAL A 616 -8.55 -37.40 -39.69
C VAL A 616 -7.34 -37.49 -40.63
N ASP A 617 -6.81 -38.70 -40.87
CA ASP A 617 -5.69 -38.95 -41.78
C ASP A 617 -6.04 -38.52 -43.21
N LEU A 618 -7.26 -38.83 -43.66
CA LEU A 618 -7.79 -38.40 -44.96
C LEU A 618 -7.77 -36.87 -45.08
N THR A 619 -8.13 -36.14 -44.02
CA THR A 619 -8.08 -34.66 -44.03
C THR A 619 -6.67 -34.08 -43.88
N MET A 620 -5.70 -34.87 -43.38
CA MET A 620 -4.30 -34.46 -43.19
C MET A 620 -3.48 -34.58 -44.48
N HIS A 621 -3.68 -35.66 -45.24
CA HIS A 621 -2.93 -35.93 -46.48
C HIS A 621 -3.33 -35.06 -47.69
N VAL A 622 -4.12 -34.02 -47.46
CA VAL A 622 -4.62 -33.09 -48.48
C VAL A 622 -3.75 -31.83 -48.59
N GLU A 623 -2.46 -31.97 -48.36
CA GLU A 623 -1.47 -30.89 -48.49
C GLU A 623 -1.13 -30.61 -49.97
N ASP A 624 -0.99 -29.33 -50.31
CA ASP A 624 -0.61 -28.87 -51.64
C ASP A 624 0.87 -29.15 -51.92
N PRO A 625 1.28 -29.58 -53.11
CA PRO A 625 2.68 -29.67 -53.53
C PRO A 625 3.28 -28.30 -53.90
N GLY A 626 3.05 -27.25 -53.09
CA GLY A 626 3.26 -25.86 -53.52
C GLY A 626 3.63 -24.87 -52.43
N THR A 627 4.74 -25.09 -51.73
CA THR A 627 5.56 -23.99 -51.16
C THR A 627 7.03 -24.33 -51.35
N PRO A 628 7.79 -23.63 -52.21
CA PRO A 628 9.23 -23.63 -52.10
C PRO A 628 9.55 -22.89 -50.79
N SER A 629 10.09 -23.60 -49.82
CA SER A 629 10.83 -22.94 -48.74
C SER A 629 12.05 -22.29 -49.38
N GLU A 630 11.98 -20.98 -49.57
CA GLU A 630 13.16 -20.13 -49.70
C GLU A 630 13.96 -20.26 -48.39
N ASP A 631 15.02 -21.07 -48.42
CA ASP A 631 16.19 -20.86 -47.58
C ASP A 631 17.41 -21.10 -48.47
N ASP A 632 17.79 -20.02 -49.16
CA ASP A 632 19.05 -19.92 -49.87
C ASP A 632 20.10 -19.49 -48.84
N SER A 633 20.78 -20.46 -48.23
CA SER A 633 22.08 -20.22 -47.61
C SER A 633 22.98 -21.45 -47.71
N GLN A 634 24.18 -21.18 -48.20
CA GLN A 634 25.24 -22.12 -48.54
C GLN A 634 25.58 -23.13 -47.42
N PRO A 635 26.10 -24.32 -47.77
CA PRO A 635 26.50 -25.30 -46.78
C PRO A 635 27.84 -24.89 -46.16
N ASN A 636 27.82 -24.56 -44.87
CA ASN A 636 29.00 -24.69 -44.01
C ASN A 636 28.78 -25.85 -43.05
N SER A 637 29.82 -26.66 -42.94
CA SER A 637 29.94 -27.87 -42.14
C SER A 637 29.81 -27.61 -40.64
N ASP A 638 29.47 -28.70 -39.94
CA ASP A 638 29.55 -28.92 -38.50
C ASP A 638 28.38 -28.37 -37.67
N ASP A 639 27.45 -29.23 -37.28
CA ASP A 639 27.43 -29.75 -35.91
C ASP A 639 26.38 -30.87 -35.72
N ARG A 640 26.67 -31.80 -34.81
CA ARG A 640 25.82 -32.94 -34.46
C ARG A 640 24.75 -32.49 -33.46
N SER A 641 23.47 -32.72 -33.76
CA SER A 641 22.45 -32.91 -32.73
C SER A 641 21.33 -33.80 -33.21
N THR A 642 21.15 -34.89 -32.46
CA THR A 642 20.16 -35.95 -32.60
C THR A 642 18.73 -35.45 -32.37
N GLY A 643 17.86 -35.60 -33.36
CA GLY A 643 16.40 -35.56 -33.22
C GLY A 643 15.79 -36.93 -33.57
N PRO A 644 14.70 -37.37 -32.90
CA PRO A 644 14.28 -38.77 -32.93
C PRO A 644 13.51 -39.12 -34.21
N SER A 645 14.01 -40.13 -34.91
CA SER A 645 13.33 -40.82 -36.00
C SER A 645 12.65 -42.07 -35.46
N SER A 646 11.34 -42.20 -35.59
CA SER A 646 10.62 -43.45 -35.38
C SER A 646 9.28 -43.43 -36.10
N THR A 647 9.26 -43.91 -37.34
CA THR A 647 8.42 -45.04 -37.81
C THR A 647 8.67 -45.26 -39.31
N ARG A 648 9.74 -46.00 -39.64
CA ARG A 648 9.78 -46.76 -40.89
C ARG A 648 10.11 -48.19 -40.52
N ALA A 649 9.08 -49.04 -40.61
CA ALA A 649 9.18 -50.45 -40.31
C ALA A 649 10.23 -51.10 -41.20
N VAL A 650 11.12 -51.83 -40.54
CA VAL A 650 12.28 -52.54 -41.09
C VAL A 650 11.81 -53.69 -41.98
N LYS A 651 12.26 -53.67 -43.23
CA LYS A 651 12.31 -54.84 -44.11
C LYS A 651 13.49 -55.71 -43.66
N SER A 652 13.24 -57.00 -43.61
CA SER A 652 14.05 -58.05 -42.99
C SER A 652 15.34 -58.41 -43.75
N ILE A 653 16.30 -58.97 -42.98
CA ILE A 653 17.44 -59.85 -43.34
C ILE A 653 18.76 -59.16 -43.72
N ALA A 654 19.81 -59.35 -42.90
CA ALA A 654 20.92 -60.29 -43.16
C ALA A 654 22.09 -60.08 -42.18
N SER A 655 22.47 -61.17 -41.53
CA SER A 655 23.74 -61.40 -40.84
C SER A 655 24.97 -61.11 -41.71
N VAL A 656 26.11 -60.74 -41.09
CA VAL A 656 27.44 -61.38 -41.25
C VAL A 656 28.51 -60.68 -40.38
N ARG A 657 29.15 -61.51 -39.55
CA ARG A 657 30.56 -61.60 -39.06
C ARG A 657 31.46 -60.36 -38.89
N GLU A 658 31.88 -60.17 -37.63
CA GLU A 658 33.21 -60.56 -37.07
C GLU A 658 34.50 -60.08 -37.77
N SER A 659 35.23 -59.19 -37.06
CA SER A 659 36.70 -59.11 -36.95
C SER A 659 37.01 -58.12 -35.80
N LEU A 660 37.61 -58.53 -34.67
CA LEU A 660 39.06 -58.55 -34.38
C LEU A 660 39.69 -57.16 -34.66
N ASP A 661 40.39 -56.45 -33.77
CA ASP A 661 41.28 -56.94 -32.71
C ASP A 661 41.68 -55.81 -31.72
N GLU A 662 42.17 -56.26 -30.57
CA GLU A 662 43.21 -55.71 -29.67
C GLU A 662 43.12 -54.34 -28.97
N GLY A 663 43.16 -54.43 -27.62
CA GLY A 663 44.34 -53.99 -26.83
C GLY A 663 44.26 -52.57 -26.25
N ASP A 664 43.86 -52.33 -25.01
CA ASP A 664 44.50 -52.62 -23.70
C ASP A 664 44.77 -51.29 -22.96
N SER A 665 44.89 -51.36 -21.63
CA SER A 665 45.36 -50.34 -20.66
C SER A 665 44.33 -49.61 -19.79
N ALA A 666 43.98 -50.30 -18.70
CA ALA A 666 43.95 -49.89 -17.29
C ALA A 666 43.83 -48.41 -16.86
N GLY A 667 42.93 -48.19 -15.88
CA GLY A 667 42.92 -47.03 -14.98
C GLY A 667 41.81 -47.16 -13.92
N GLU A 668 42.22 -47.47 -12.69
CA GLU A 668 41.42 -47.96 -11.57
C GLU A 668 40.31 -47.05 -11.00
N SER A 669 39.24 -47.74 -10.58
CA SER A 669 38.40 -47.60 -9.38
C SER A 669 38.85 -46.62 -8.27
N LEU A 670 37.96 -45.93 -7.52
CA LEU A 670 37.28 -46.49 -6.33
C LEU A 670 36.41 -45.44 -5.58
N LEU A 671 35.35 -45.93 -4.88
CA LEU A 671 34.70 -45.43 -3.64
C LEU A 671 33.36 -44.62 -3.67
N ARG A 672 32.25 -45.39 -3.59
CA ARG A 672 31.15 -45.47 -2.55
C ARG A 672 31.27 -44.56 -1.29
N PRO A 673 30.21 -44.31 -0.43
CA PRO A 673 28.91 -45.04 -0.30
C PRO A 673 27.61 -44.31 0.17
N ASN A 674 26.47 -44.86 -0.30
CA ASN A 674 25.28 -45.41 0.42
C ASN A 674 24.70 -44.78 1.72
N ARG A 675 23.38 -44.44 1.74
CA ARG A 675 22.34 -45.21 2.50
C ARG A 675 20.88 -44.70 2.36
N HIS A 676 20.04 -45.63 1.86
CA HIS A 676 18.68 -46.06 2.25
C HIS A 676 17.53 -45.07 2.59
N ARG A 677 16.42 -45.22 1.85
CA ARG A 677 15.07 -45.34 2.42
C ARG A 677 14.25 -46.41 1.69
N ARG A 678 13.49 -47.19 2.46
CA ARG A 678 12.70 -48.37 2.10
C ARG A 678 11.40 -47.99 1.39
N ASP A 679 10.96 -48.80 0.44
CA ASP A 679 9.56 -48.88 0.03
C ASP A 679 9.08 -50.32 -0.18
N SER A 680 7.78 -50.47 0.05
CA SER A 680 7.11 -51.68 0.51
C SER A 680 6.46 -52.52 -0.59
N ILE A 681 6.19 -53.76 -0.21
CA ILE A 681 5.73 -54.90 -0.99
C ILE A 681 4.26 -54.69 -1.39
N LYS A 682 3.99 -54.16 -2.59
CA LYS A 682 2.65 -54.26 -3.21
C LYS A 682 2.63 -54.08 -4.74
N LYS A 683 3.61 -54.65 -5.44
CA LYS A 683 3.64 -54.65 -6.92
C LYS A 683 4.18 -55.93 -7.55
N LYS A 684 4.09 -57.06 -6.83
CA LYS A 684 4.64 -58.36 -7.27
C LYS A 684 3.59 -59.47 -7.46
N GLN A 685 2.31 -59.13 -7.64
CA GLN A 685 1.25 -60.15 -7.64
C GLN A 685 0.26 -60.12 -8.82
N GLU A 686 0.47 -59.36 -9.89
CA GLU A 686 -0.46 -59.37 -11.04
C GLU A 686 0.22 -59.35 -12.42
N ARG A 687 1.18 -60.26 -12.64
CA ARG A 687 1.54 -60.67 -14.00
C ARG A 687 1.72 -62.18 -14.04
N GLY A 688 0.64 -62.87 -14.31
CA GLY A 688 0.63 -64.28 -14.61
C GLY A 688 -0.80 -64.77 -14.72
N LEU A 689 -1.32 -64.81 -15.96
CA LEU A 689 -2.30 -65.79 -16.43
C LEU A 689 -2.57 -65.57 -17.93
N PHE A 690 -2.60 -66.68 -18.67
CA PHE A 690 -2.80 -66.87 -20.11
C PHE A 690 -1.55 -66.55 -20.95
N THR A 691 -0.80 -67.53 -21.49
CA THR A 691 -1.27 -68.52 -22.48
C THR A 691 -0.57 -69.89 -22.38
N ARG A 692 -1.33 -70.96 -22.64
CA ARG A 692 -0.93 -72.38 -22.64
C ARG A 692 -0.76 -72.93 -24.06
N LYS A 693 0.37 -73.63 -24.24
CA LYS A 693 0.76 -74.74 -25.14
C LYS A 693 0.38 -74.79 -26.64
N LYS A 694 1.45 -75.02 -27.41
CA LYS A 694 1.59 -75.50 -28.78
C LYS A 694 1.32 -77.01 -28.90
N THR A 695 0.78 -77.46 -30.03
CA THR A 695 0.94 -78.83 -30.53
C THR A 695 1.05 -78.78 -32.05
N THR A 696 1.92 -79.63 -32.60
CA THR A 696 2.44 -79.62 -33.97
C THR A 696 1.89 -80.84 -34.69
N GLU A 697 1.51 -80.71 -35.97
CA GLU A 697 1.47 -81.80 -36.95
C GLU A 697 1.69 -81.25 -38.36
N THR A 698 2.19 -82.10 -39.26
CA THR A 698 3.02 -81.75 -40.44
C THR A 698 2.53 -82.48 -41.71
N VAL A 699 2.69 -81.82 -42.89
CA VAL A 699 2.89 -82.36 -44.28
C VAL A 699 1.60 -82.71 -45.11
N PRO A 700 1.54 -82.66 -46.50
CA PRO A 700 2.48 -82.18 -47.56
C PRO A 700 1.91 -81.23 -48.69
N LEU A 701 2.87 -80.58 -49.39
CA LEU A 701 3.01 -80.21 -50.84
C LEU A 701 1.80 -79.91 -51.76
N THR A 702 1.90 -78.83 -52.56
CA THR A 702 2.21 -78.90 -54.02
C THR A 702 2.49 -77.52 -54.68
N ASN A 703 3.24 -77.57 -55.78
CA ASN A 703 3.93 -76.48 -56.51
C ASN A 703 3.05 -75.68 -57.51
N VAL A 704 3.66 -74.60 -58.03
CA VAL A 704 3.52 -73.96 -59.38
C VAL A 704 2.66 -72.68 -59.42
N PRO A 705 2.98 -71.62 -60.22
CA PRO A 705 4.24 -70.87 -60.35
C PRO A 705 4.02 -69.35 -60.09
N SER A 706 5.12 -68.61 -59.98
CA SER A 706 5.14 -67.14 -59.98
C SER A 706 4.52 -66.59 -61.26
N THR A 707 3.36 -65.94 -61.14
CA THR A 707 2.83 -65.01 -62.15
C THR A 707 2.95 -63.60 -61.58
N VAL A 708 3.68 -62.78 -62.32
CA VAL A 708 3.77 -61.33 -62.17
C VAL A 708 2.34 -60.79 -62.25
N LEU A 709 1.90 -60.09 -61.20
CA LEU A 709 0.68 -59.30 -61.23
C LEU A 709 1.08 -57.85 -61.07
N GLU A 710 0.70 -57.09 -62.08
CA GLU A 710 0.97 -55.68 -62.33
C GLU A 710 0.43 -54.79 -61.21
N ASP A 711 1.18 -53.73 -60.91
CA ASP A 711 0.69 -52.58 -60.15
C ASP A 711 -0.53 -52.01 -60.88
N HIS A 712 -1.67 -51.93 -60.19
CA HIS A 712 -2.82 -51.18 -60.68
C HIS A 712 -2.52 -49.68 -60.55
N ASP A 713 -2.08 -49.11 -61.67
CA ASP A 713 -2.04 -47.67 -61.90
C ASP A 713 -3.44 -47.06 -61.76
N LEU A 714 -3.53 -46.02 -60.93
CA LEU A 714 -4.63 -45.06 -60.92
C LEU A 714 -4.70 -44.36 -62.29
N PRO A 715 -5.90 -44.06 -62.84
CA PRO A 715 -6.02 -43.41 -64.14
C PRO A 715 -5.48 -41.97 -64.11
N PRO A 716 -4.91 -41.46 -65.23
CA PRO A 716 -4.27 -40.15 -65.26
C PRO A 716 -5.33 -39.04 -65.27
N LEU A 717 -5.14 -38.03 -64.40
CA LEU A 717 -5.93 -36.82 -64.38
C LEU A 717 -5.58 -35.93 -65.59
N SER A 718 -6.56 -35.68 -66.45
CA SER A 718 -6.50 -34.67 -67.51
C SER A 718 -6.61 -33.26 -66.93
N SER A 719 -5.58 -32.45 -67.17
CA SER A 719 -5.56 -30.98 -67.27
C SER A 719 -6.69 -30.18 -66.60
N GLY A 720 -6.43 -29.73 -65.37
CA GLY A 720 -7.19 -28.71 -64.65
C GLY A 720 -6.86 -28.80 -63.16
N GLN A 721 -6.03 -27.90 -62.62
CA GLN A 721 -5.56 -27.95 -61.23
C GLN A 721 -6.72 -27.80 -60.23
N SER A 722 -7.27 -28.92 -59.76
CA SER A 722 -8.08 -29.01 -58.54
C SER A 722 -7.32 -29.81 -57.51
N THR A 723 -7.10 -29.25 -56.32
CA THR A 723 -6.43 -29.96 -55.22
C THR A 723 -7.28 -31.15 -54.78
N ALA A 724 -6.67 -32.18 -54.17
CA ALA A 724 -7.42 -33.31 -53.60
C ALA A 724 -8.48 -32.84 -52.57
N LEU A 725 -8.30 -31.66 -51.97
CA LEU A 725 -9.26 -31.03 -51.06
C LEU A 725 -10.49 -30.53 -51.80
N ASP A 726 -10.27 -29.88 -52.94
CA ASP A 726 -11.36 -29.34 -53.74
C ASP A 726 -12.24 -30.46 -54.31
N LEU A 727 -11.66 -31.64 -54.59
CA LEU A 727 -12.43 -32.84 -54.94
C LEU A 727 -13.31 -33.32 -53.78
N LEU A 728 -12.77 -33.46 -52.57
CA LEU A 728 -13.55 -33.88 -51.40
C LEU A 728 -14.67 -32.89 -51.05
N VAL A 729 -14.37 -31.59 -51.09
CA VAL A 729 -15.32 -30.51 -50.78
C VAL A 729 -16.40 -30.40 -51.85
N SER A 730 -16.05 -30.48 -53.13
CA SER A 730 -17.02 -30.43 -54.23
C SER A 730 -17.91 -31.68 -54.26
N SER A 731 -17.34 -32.86 -54.00
CA SER A 731 -18.11 -34.12 -53.90
C SER A 731 -19.17 -34.04 -52.80
N TYR A 732 -18.83 -33.47 -51.65
CA TYR A 732 -19.80 -33.26 -50.58
C TYR A 732 -20.86 -32.23 -50.98
N ALA A 733 -20.46 -31.09 -51.55
CA ALA A 733 -21.38 -30.02 -51.94
C ALA A 733 -22.44 -30.46 -52.97
N HIS A 734 -22.12 -31.45 -53.82
CA HIS A 734 -23.02 -32.06 -54.81
C HIS A 734 -23.72 -33.34 -54.32
N SER A 735 -23.42 -33.83 -53.11
CA SER A 735 -24.03 -35.04 -52.55
C SER A 735 -25.51 -34.82 -52.17
N SER A 736 -26.28 -35.91 -52.14
CA SER A 736 -27.67 -35.88 -51.65
C SER A 736 -27.75 -35.40 -50.20
N ILE A 737 -26.78 -35.78 -49.36
CA ILE A 737 -26.70 -35.41 -47.94
C ILE A 737 -26.64 -33.88 -47.78
N ALA A 738 -25.78 -33.21 -48.55
CA ALA A 738 -25.68 -31.75 -48.52
C ALA A 738 -26.92 -31.05 -49.09
N GLY A 739 -27.59 -31.67 -50.06
CA GLY A 739 -28.88 -31.23 -50.61
C GLY A 739 -29.99 -31.29 -49.56
N GLU A 740 -30.15 -32.44 -48.91
CA GLU A 740 -31.15 -32.67 -47.85
C GLU A 740 -30.99 -31.70 -46.68
N ILE A 741 -29.76 -31.43 -46.22
CA ILE A 741 -29.52 -30.46 -45.15
C ILE A 741 -29.91 -29.05 -45.58
N ARG A 742 -29.61 -28.66 -46.82
CA ARG A 742 -29.96 -27.33 -47.34
C ARG A 742 -31.46 -27.16 -47.47
N GLU A 743 -32.15 -28.20 -47.93
CA GLU A 743 -33.62 -28.24 -47.97
C GLU A 743 -34.19 -28.17 -46.55
N ASP A 744 -33.72 -28.98 -45.60
CA ASP A 744 -34.17 -28.98 -44.19
C ASP A 744 -34.04 -27.59 -43.53
N ILE A 745 -32.92 -26.89 -43.77
CA ILE A 745 -32.71 -25.51 -43.29
C ILE A 745 -33.76 -24.58 -43.90
N GLN A 746 -33.98 -24.62 -45.22
CA GLN A 746 -34.92 -23.74 -45.91
C GLN A 746 -36.37 -24.00 -45.49
N THR A 747 -36.77 -25.27 -45.36
CA THR A 747 -38.12 -25.67 -44.92
C THR A 747 -38.38 -25.25 -43.47
N THR A 748 -37.39 -25.40 -42.58
CA THR A 748 -37.55 -24.99 -41.18
C THR A 748 -37.63 -23.47 -41.03
N VAL A 749 -36.79 -22.72 -41.77
CA VAL A 749 -36.79 -21.26 -41.74
C VAL A 749 -38.08 -20.68 -42.31
N SER A 750 -38.59 -21.24 -43.42
CA SER A 750 -39.88 -20.82 -44.00
C SER A 750 -41.06 -21.11 -43.05
N ASN A 751 -41.13 -22.30 -42.47
CA ASN A 751 -42.15 -22.65 -41.47
C ASN A 751 -42.13 -21.69 -40.26
N ALA A 752 -40.94 -21.31 -39.76
CA ALA A 752 -40.81 -20.36 -38.66
C ALA A 752 -41.22 -18.93 -39.06
N GLN A 753 -40.97 -18.51 -40.30
CA GLN A 753 -41.41 -17.22 -40.81
C GLN A 753 -42.93 -17.16 -41.01
N GLU A 754 -43.55 -18.24 -41.49
CA GLU A 754 -45.01 -18.33 -41.64
C GLU A 754 -45.73 -18.30 -40.30
N ALA A 755 -45.20 -19.00 -39.28
CA ALA A 755 -45.73 -18.98 -37.92
C ALA A 755 -45.72 -17.57 -37.29
N ASN A 756 -44.75 -16.73 -37.66
CA ASN A 756 -44.66 -15.34 -37.21
C ASN A 756 -45.44 -14.35 -38.11
N GLY A 757 -45.60 -14.68 -39.39
CA GLY A 757 -46.18 -13.83 -40.45
C GLY A 757 -47.71 -13.71 -40.43
N GLN A 758 -48.44 -14.48 -39.61
CA GLN A 758 -49.91 -14.37 -39.46
C GLN A 758 -50.37 -13.21 -38.54
N SER A 759 -49.47 -12.29 -38.16
CA SER A 759 -49.82 -11.08 -37.41
C SER A 759 -49.85 -9.84 -38.31
N ASN A 760 -50.85 -9.72 -39.20
CA ASN A 760 -51.09 -8.47 -39.91
C ASN A 760 -52.56 -8.06 -39.89
N GLY A 761 -52.83 -7.00 -39.11
CA GLY A 761 -54.06 -6.24 -39.23
C GLY A 761 -54.46 -5.41 -38.01
N PHE A 762 -53.60 -4.58 -37.42
CA PHE A 762 -53.99 -3.26 -36.89
C PHE A 762 -52.76 -2.41 -36.52
N SER A 763 -52.67 -1.24 -37.15
CA SER A 763 -51.72 -0.18 -36.82
C SER A 763 -52.19 0.58 -35.57
N GLY A 764 -51.30 0.73 -34.59
CA GLY A 764 -51.42 1.75 -33.54
C GLY A 764 -51.08 1.28 -32.12
N GLY A 765 -49.87 1.62 -31.65
CA GLY A 765 -49.58 1.75 -30.21
C GLY A 765 -48.60 0.73 -29.62
N ASN A 766 -47.45 1.24 -29.15
CA ASN A 766 -46.48 0.64 -28.23
C ASN A 766 -46.18 -0.86 -28.39
N GLY A 767 -45.05 -1.15 -29.05
CA GLY A 767 -44.50 -2.50 -29.19
C GLY A 767 -44.22 -3.19 -27.86
N THR A 768 -45.21 -3.93 -27.37
CA THR A 768 -45.00 -5.12 -26.54
C THR A 768 -44.90 -6.30 -27.48
N ALA A 769 -43.66 -6.78 -27.69
CA ALA A 769 -43.41 -8.02 -28.40
C ALA A 769 -44.22 -9.18 -27.81
N SER A 770 -44.83 -9.98 -28.69
CA SER A 770 -45.58 -11.19 -28.34
C SER A 770 -44.69 -12.19 -27.56
N PRO A 771 -45.21 -12.97 -26.58
CA PRO A 771 -44.38 -13.67 -25.58
C PRO A 771 -43.76 -15.00 -26.06
N ASN A 772 -43.71 -15.28 -27.37
CA ASN A 772 -43.49 -16.64 -27.86
C ASN A 772 -42.05 -17.05 -28.20
N THR A 773 -41.06 -16.18 -28.09
CA THR A 773 -39.71 -16.51 -28.58
C THR A 773 -38.66 -16.28 -27.51
N MET A 774 -38.36 -17.38 -26.79
CA MET A 774 -37.24 -17.56 -25.86
C MET A 774 -37.29 -16.70 -24.56
N GLY A 775 -37.00 -17.35 -23.42
CA GLY A 775 -37.30 -16.84 -22.09
C GLY A 775 -36.75 -15.44 -21.79
N ARG A 776 -37.50 -14.66 -20.99
CA ARG A 776 -37.06 -13.37 -20.44
C ARG A 776 -35.67 -13.51 -19.82
N GLY A 777 -34.71 -12.71 -20.29
CA GLY A 777 -33.40 -12.58 -19.65
C GLY A 777 -33.56 -12.18 -18.18
N TYR A 778 -32.94 -12.93 -17.29
CA TYR A 778 -33.09 -12.73 -15.86
C TYR A 778 -32.35 -11.47 -15.37
N ALA A 779 -32.93 -10.77 -14.38
CA ALA A 779 -32.26 -9.65 -13.73
C ALA A 779 -31.00 -10.14 -13.00
N ARG A 780 -29.84 -9.67 -13.49
CA ARG A 780 -28.53 -9.99 -12.89
C ARG A 780 -28.43 -9.42 -11.46
N ILE A 781 -27.58 -10.05 -10.68
CA ILE A 781 -27.32 -9.66 -9.29
C ILE A 781 -26.55 -8.34 -9.24
N GLY A 782 -26.91 -7.45 -8.30
CA GLY A 782 -26.24 -6.16 -8.12
C GLY A 782 -24.78 -6.29 -7.64
N TYR A 783 -23.99 -5.24 -7.88
CA TYR A 783 -22.54 -5.24 -7.60
C TYR A 783 -22.18 -5.56 -6.15
N TRP A 784 -22.96 -5.08 -5.17
CA TRP A 784 -22.69 -5.36 -3.76
C TRP A 784 -22.77 -6.85 -3.44
N ARG A 785 -23.79 -7.53 -3.93
CA ARG A 785 -23.98 -8.97 -3.69
C ARG A 785 -22.94 -9.80 -4.46
N GLN A 786 -22.53 -9.36 -5.65
CA GLN A 786 -21.37 -9.94 -6.36
C GLN A 786 -20.09 -9.81 -5.51
N PHE A 787 -19.82 -8.61 -4.97
CA PHE A 787 -18.67 -8.36 -4.09
C PHE A 787 -18.72 -9.25 -2.84
N THR A 788 -19.86 -9.42 -2.18
CA THR A 788 -19.99 -10.29 -0.99
C THR A 788 -19.69 -11.76 -1.33
N ILE A 789 -20.23 -12.27 -2.45
CA ILE A 789 -19.99 -13.66 -2.89
C ILE A 789 -18.51 -13.87 -3.21
N LEU A 790 -17.91 -12.96 -3.99
CA LEU A 790 -16.50 -13.03 -4.35
C LEU A 790 -15.58 -12.87 -3.14
N SER A 791 -15.93 -11.98 -2.20
CA SER A 791 -15.26 -11.81 -0.91
C SER A 791 -15.29 -13.09 -0.08
N GLN A 792 -16.44 -13.77 -0.03
CA GLN A 792 -16.56 -15.04 0.68
C GLN A 792 -15.72 -16.13 0.01
N ARG A 793 -15.66 -16.15 -1.32
CA ARG A 793 -14.81 -17.06 -2.11
C ARG A 793 -13.32 -16.81 -1.85
N THR A 794 -12.87 -15.56 -1.87
CA THR A 794 -11.47 -15.20 -1.62
C THR A 794 -11.08 -15.46 -0.16
N TRP A 795 -11.96 -15.17 0.79
CA TRP A 795 -11.74 -15.50 2.20
C TRP A 795 -11.61 -17.01 2.41
N ARG A 796 -12.47 -17.81 1.79
CA ARG A 796 -12.39 -19.28 1.82
C ARG A 796 -11.06 -19.79 1.27
N ASN A 797 -10.62 -19.23 0.14
CA ASN A 797 -9.33 -19.56 -0.44
C ASN A 797 -8.18 -19.23 0.53
N LEU A 798 -8.20 -18.03 1.13
CA LEU A 798 -7.14 -17.56 2.02
C LEU A 798 -7.03 -18.38 3.31
N TYR A 799 -8.14 -18.70 3.99
CA TYR A 799 -8.05 -19.44 5.26
C TYR A 799 -7.72 -20.93 5.04
N ARG A 800 -8.12 -21.53 3.91
CA ARG A 800 -7.79 -22.94 3.59
C ARG A 800 -6.36 -23.11 3.09
N ASN A 801 -5.76 -22.06 2.53
CA ASN A 801 -4.34 -22.01 2.21
C ASN A 801 -3.63 -20.88 3.01
N PRO A 802 -3.50 -21.04 4.34
CA PRO A 802 -3.00 -19.99 5.22
C PRO A 802 -1.48 -19.86 5.20
N MET A 803 -0.77 -20.67 4.40
CA MET A 803 0.69 -20.77 4.44
C MET A 803 1.35 -19.41 4.19
N LEU A 804 0.89 -18.68 3.16
CA LEU A 804 1.41 -17.35 2.85
C LEU A 804 1.18 -16.35 4.00
N MET A 805 -0.02 -16.31 4.58
CA MET A 805 -0.36 -15.42 5.68
C MET A 805 0.43 -15.72 6.95
N LEU A 806 0.51 -17.01 7.32
CA LEU A 806 1.24 -17.45 8.51
C LEU A 806 2.74 -17.17 8.39
N THR A 807 3.32 -17.37 7.20
CA THR A 807 4.72 -17.04 6.94
C THR A 807 4.98 -15.54 7.11
N HIS A 808 4.12 -14.67 6.60
CA HIS A 808 4.28 -13.22 6.81
C HIS A 808 4.20 -12.82 8.30
N TYR A 809 3.30 -13.42 9.08
CA TYR A 809 3.17 -13.10 10.51
C TYR A 809 4.36 -13.61 11.32
N ALA A 810 4.81 -14.84 11.04
CA ALA A 810 5.97 -15.43 11.69
C ALA A 810 7.25 -14.64 11.39
N ILE A 811 7.46 -14.26 10.13
CA ILE A 811 8.60 -13.44 9.71
C ILE A 811 8.54 -12.06 10.38
N ALA A 812 7.37 -11.42 10.45
CA ALA A 812 7.22 -10.11 11.09
C ALA A 812 7.58 -10.16 12.59
N ILE A 813 7.14 -11.17 13.34
CA ILE A 813 7.50 -11.32 14.76
C ILE A 813 9.01 -11.59 14.92
N LEU A 814 9.55 -12.52 14.14
CA LEU A 814 10.97 -12.88 14.23
C LEU A 814 11.87 -11.68 13.92
N LEU A 815 11.58 -10.96 12.84
CA LEU A 815 12.33 -9.76 12.46
C LEU A 815 12.11 -8.59 13.42
N ALA A 816 10.92 -8.46 14.02
CA ALA A 816 10.66 -7.45 15.04
C ALA A 816 11.50 -7.67 16.30
N VAL A 817 11.53 -8.91 16.81
CA VAL A 817 12.35 -9.27 17.97
C VAL A 817 13.83 -9.13 17.67
N LEU A 818 14.28 -9.56 16.48
CA LEU A 818 15.66 -9.41 16.05
C LEU A 818 16.07 -7.93 15.96
N SER A 819 15.26 -7.11 15.29
CA SER A 819 15.53 -5.66 15.13
C SER A 819 15.48 -4.95 16.49
N GLY A 820 14.50 -5.26 17.32
CA GLY A 820 14.38 -4.71 18.67
C GLY A 820 15.54 -5.12 19.60
N PHE A 821 16.12 -6.32 19.40
CA PHE A 821 17.30 -6.78 20.12
C PHE A 821 18.58 -6.06 19.65
N LEU A 822 18.76 -5.93 18.34
CA LEU A 822 19.96 -5.28 17.77
C LEU A 822 20.03 -3.78 18.09
N PHE A 823 18.87 -3.11 18.12
CA PHE A 823 18.76 -1.68 18.41
C PHE A 823 18.18 -1.42 19.81
N TYR A 824 18.43 -2.33 20.76
CA TYR A 824 17.85 -2.26 22.11
C TYR A 824 18.36 -1.02 22.87
N GLY A 825 17.43 -0.21 23.39
CA GLY A 825 17.74 0.93 24.27
C GLY A 825 18.62 2.00 23.61
N LEU A 826 18.06 2.74 22.64
CA LEU A 826 18.74 3.82 21.94
C LEU A 826 19.10 4.99 22.88
N THR A 827 20.36 5.38 22.84
CA THR A 827 20.92 6.51 23.60
C THR A 827 20.65 7.86 22.91
N ASP A 828 20.60 8.97 23.64
CA ASP A 828 20.35 10.32 23.10
C ASP A 828 21.66 11.07 22.77
N ASP A 829 22.61 10.36 22.17
CA ASP A 829 23.92 10.83 21.72
C ASP A 829 24.07 10.70 20.18
N ILE A 830 25.18 11.20 19.61
CA ILE A 830 25.41 11.15 18.15
C ILE A 830 25.40 9.70 17.60
N PRO A 831 26.08 8.71 18.23
CA PRO A 831 25.95 7.31 17.85
C PRO A 831 24.50 6.79 17.93
N GLY A 832 23.74 7.18 18.96
CA GLY A 832 22.34 6.84 19.11
C GLY A 832 21.45 7.42 18.01
N PHE A 833 21.76 8.61 17.49
CA PHE A 833 21.08 9.16 16.31
C PHE A 833 21.38 8.35 15.04
N GLN A 834 22.62 7.95 14.81
CA GLN A 834 22.97 7.07 13.69
C GLN A 834 22.25 5.72 13.78
N ASN A 835 22.13 5.16 14.99
CA ASN A 835 21.38 3.92 15.22
C ASN A 835 19.88 4.08 14.91
N ARG A 836 19.27 5.24 15.20
CA ARG A 836 17.88 5.56 14.80
C ARG A 836 17.70 5.59 13.29
N LEU A 837 18.61 6.27 12.58
CA LEU A 837 18.60 6.29 11.11
C LEU A 837 18.71 4.87 10.54
N GLY A 838 19.65 4.07 11.07
CA GLY A 838 19.82 2.67 10.68
C GLY A 838 18.59 1.82 10.94
N LEU A 839 17.94 1.98 12.10
CA LEU A 839 16.71 1.28 12.46
C LEU A 839 15.59 1.59 11.45
N PHE A 840 15.24 2.87 11.24
CA PHE A 840 14.14 3.23 10.35
C PHE A 840 14.40 2.81 8.90
N PHE A 841 15.63 2.97 8.42
CA PHE A 841 16.02 2.52 7.08
C PHE A 841 15.86 1.00 6.94
N PHE A 842 16.29 0.23 7.93
CA PHE A 842 16.17 -1.23 7.94
C PHE A 842 14.71 -1.70 8.01
N LEU A 843 13.88 -1.08 8.87
CA LEU A 843 12.44 -1.41 8.97
C LEU A 843 11.71 -1.20 7.64
N LEU A 844 11.96 -0.05 6.98
CA LEU A 844 11.37 0.24 5.66
C LEU A 844 11.89 -0.73 4.59
N ALA A 845 13.18 -1.07 4.59
CA ALA A 845 13.73 -2.01 3.62
C ALA A 845 13.09 -3.40 3.75
N LEU A 846 12.97 -3.92 4.99
CA LEU A 846 12.33 -5.20 5.24
C LEU A 846 10.89 -5.26 4.72
N PHE A 847 10.08 -4.23 5.01
CA PHE A 847 8.71 -4.18 4.50
C PHE A 847 8.67 -4.02 2.99
N GLY A 848 9.49 -3.13 2.44
CA GLY A 848 9.55 -2.87 1.01
C GLY A 848 9.76 -4.15 0.21
N PHE A 849 10.79 -4.94 0.52
CA PHE A 849 11.05 -6.20 -0.18
C PHE A 849 10.04 -7.30 0.18
N SER A 850 9.47 -7.31 1.39
CA SER A 850 8.40 -8.25 1.76
C SER A 850 7.12 -8.07 0.93
N THR A 851 6.90 -6.89 0.34
CA THR A 851 5.75 -6.64 -0.53
C THR A 851 5.83 -7.26 -1.93
N LEU A 852 6.98 -7.80 -2.33
CA LEU A 852 7.12 -8.51 -3.61
C LEU A 852 6.17 -9.71 -3.72
N THR A 853 5.70 -10.27 -2.60
CA THR A 853 4.68 -11.32 -2.61
C THR A 853 3.33 -10.85 -3.18
N SER A 854 3.03 -9.54 -3.25
CA SER A 854 1.82 -9.03 -3.92
C SER A 854 1.83 -9.22 -5.44
N LEU A 855 3.00 -9.48 -6.05
CA LEU A 855 3.12 -9.76 -7.48
C LEU A 855 2.40 -11.05 -7.90
N THR A 856 2.33 -12.06 -7.03
CA THR A 856 1.74 -13.39 -7.34
C THR A 856 0.24 -13.46 -7.12
N VAL A 857 -0.33 -12.48 -6.40
CA VAL A 857 -1.73 -12.47 -5.94
C VAL A 857 -2.70 -12.53 -7.11
N PHE A 858 -2.41 -11.80 -8.18
CA PHE A 858 -3.24 -11.80 -9.40
C PHE A 858 -2.74 -12.81 -10.44
N ALA A 859 -1.43 -13.05 -10.51
CA ALA A 859 -0.83 -13.92 -11.53
C ALA A 859 -1.40 -15.35 -11.48
N SER A 860 -1.61 -15.89 -10.28
CA SER A 860 -2.12 -17.27 -10.07
C SER A 860 -3.58 -17.46 -10.50
N GLU A 861 -4.43 -16.43 -10.43
CA GLU A 861 -5.86 -16.51 -10.74
C GLU A 861 -6.23 -15.81 -12.06
N ARG A 862 -5.25 -15.27 -12.78
CA ARG A 862 -5.44 -14.50 -14.02
C ARG A 862 -6.29 -15.24 -15.06
N LEU A 863 -5.97 -16.50 -15.29
CA LEU A 863 -6.63 -17.31 -16.31
C LEU A 863 -8.10 -17.58 -15.95
N LEU A 864 -8.38 -17.88 -14.68
CA LEU A 864 -9.74 -18.01 -14.15
C LEU A 864 -10.53 -16.71 -14.33
N PHE A 865 -9.93 -15.57 -13.98
CA PHE A 865 -10.58 -14.25 -14.11
C PHE A 865 -10.94 -13.93 -15.57
N VAL A 866 -10.01 -14.14 -16.52
CA VAL A 866 -10.25 -13.87 -17.95
C VAL A 866 -11.41 -14.71 -18.47
N ARG A 867 -11.45 -16.01 -18.10
CA ARG A 867 -12.54 -16.92 -18.47
C ARG A 867 -13.89 -16.52 -17.87
N GLU A 868 -13.96 -16.29 -16.55
CA GLU A 868 -15.19 -15.88 -15.87
C GLU A 868 -15.72 -14.54 -16.39
N ARG A 869 -14.82 -13.62 -16.78
CA ARG A 869 -15.16 -12.36 -17.43
C ARG A 869 -15.72 -12.56 -18.83
N ALA A 870 -15.15 -13.45 -19.64
CA ALA A 870 -15.62 -13.76 -20.99
C ALA A 870 -17.04 -14.35 -20.98
N ASN A 871 -17.33 -15.22 -20.01
CA ASN A 871 -18.66 -15.82 -19.81
C ASN A 871 -19.62 -14.91 -19.01
N GLY A 872 -19.15 -13.74 -18.57
CA GLY A 872 -19.99 -12.70 -17.95
C GLY A 872 -20.48 -13.01 -16.53
N TYR A 873 -19.69 -13.72 -15.72
CA TYR A 873 -20.04 -14.13 -14.36
C TYR A 873 -20.23 -12.94 -13.40
N TYR A 874 -19.37 -11.92 -13.49
CA TYR A 874 -19.39 -10.74 -12.61
C TYR A 874 -18.72 -9.53 -13.27
N ALA A 875 -18.89 -8.36 -12.64
CA ALA A 875 -18.20 -7.15 -13.06
C ALA A 875 -16.72 -7.15 -12.63
N PRO A 876 -15.78 -6.68 -13.46
CA PRO A 876 -14.35 -6.65 -13.11
C PRO A 876 -14.04 -5.91 -11.81
N ILE A 877 -14.76 -4.82 -11.53
CA ILE A 877 -14.57 -4.01 -10.32
C ILE A 877 -14.88 -4.80 -9.03
N THR A 878 -15.90 -5.65 -9.03
CA THR A 878 -16.29 -6.40 -7.82
C THR A 878 -15.27 -7.48 -7.49
N TYR A 879 -14.67 -8.09 -8.51
CA TYR A 879 -13.54 -9.03 -8.32
C TYR A 879 -12.29 -8.32 -7.83
N PHE A 880 -11.93 -7.18 -8.45
CA PHE A 880 -10.77 -6.40 -8.02
C PHE A 880 -10.85 -5.99 -6.56
N LEU A 881 -11.97 -5.38 -6.16
CA LEU A 881 -12.18 -4.90 -4.80
C LEU A 881 -12.14 -6.05 -3.78
N ALA A 882 -12.78 -7.19 -4.09
CA ALA A 882 -12.73 -8.36 -3.22
C ALA A 882 -11.28 -8.85 -3.07
N LYS A 883 -10.56 -9.02 -4.17
CA LYS A 883 -9.18 -9.52 -4.15
C LYS A 883 -8.24 -8.59 -3.38
N VAL A 884 -8.33 -7.28 -3.63
CA VAL A 884 -7.51 -6.25 -3.00
C VAL A 884 -7.79 -6.14 -1.50
N ALA A 885 -9.06 -6.17 -1.06
CA ALA A 885 -9.40 -6.08 0.36
C ALA A 885 -8.83 -7.26 1.18
N PHE A 886 -8.96 -8.48 0.65
CA PHE A 886 -8.48 -9.69 1.33
C PHE A 886 -6.97 -9.95 1.17
N ASP A 887 -6.28 -9.22 0.29
CA ASP A 887 -4.83 -9.14 0.26
C ASP A 887 -4.32 -8.09 1.28
N ILE A 888 -4.84 -6.86 1.19
CA ILE A 888 -4.38 -5.72 1.99
C ILE A 888 -4.57 -5.95 3.49
N ILE A 889 -5.78 -6.34 3.91
CA ILE A 889 -6.09 -6.37 5.35
C ILE A 889 -5.23 -7.40 6.08
N PRO A 890 -5.20 -8.68 5.67
CA PRO A 890 -4.42 -9.68 6.39
C PRO A 890 -2.93 -9.52 6.14
N LEU A 891 -2.48 -9.31 4.89
CA LEU A 891 -1.06 -9.41 4.56
C LEU A 891 -0.31 -8.09 4.62
N ARG A 892 -0.98 -6.93 4.57
CA ARG A 892 -0.32 -5.62 4.45
C ARG A 892 -0.57 -4.68 5.63
N ILE A 893 -1.68 -4.83 6.35
CA ILE A 893 -1.97 -3.99 7.53
C ILE A 893 -1.46 -4.65 8.81
N ILE A 894 -1.76 -5.94 9.02
CA ILE A 894 -1.45 -6.62 10.28
C ILE A 894 0.06 -6.79 10.54
N PRO A 895 0.91 -7.21 9.57
CA PRO A 895 2.33 -7.42 9.86
C PRO A 895 3.09 -6.15 10.30
N PRO A 896 2.91 -4.97 9.66
CA PRO A 896 3.48 -3.72 10.16
C PRO A 896 3.01 -3.32 11.55
N ILE A 897 1.74 -3.55 11.88
CA ILE A 897 1.21 -3.27 13.22
C ILE A 897 1.88 -4.16 14.26
N ILE A 898 1.99 -5.47 14.01
CA ILE A 898 2.64 -6.42 14.92
C ILE A 898 4.11 -6.03 15.14
N MET A 899 4.85 -5.84 14.05
CA MET A 899 6.28 -5.53 14.12
C MET A 899 6.56 -4.15 14.73
N GLY A 900 5.81 -3.12 14.33
CA GLY A 900 5.94 -1.78 14.89
C GLY A 900 5.62 -1.74 16.38
N SER A 901 4.59 -2.47 16.82
CA SER A 901 4.22 -2.55 18.25
C SER A 901 5.29 -3.22 19.11
N ILE A 902 6.05 -4.17 18.56
CA ILE A 902 7.15 -4.84 19.27
C ILE A 902 8.42 -3.97 19.26
N VAL A 903 8.82 -3.46 18.09
CA VAL A 903 10.08 -2.73 17.92
C VAL A 903 10.09 -1.41 18.69
N TYR A 904 8.97 -0.68 18.68
CA TYR A 904 8.89 0.65 19.26
C TYR A 904 9.27 0.70 20.76
N PRO A 905 8.65 -0.09 21.66
CA PRO A 905 9.03 -0.10 23.07
C PRO A 905 10.38 -0.79 23.32
N MET A 906 10.82 -1.75 22.49
CA MET A 906 12.12 -2.43 22.66
C MET A 906 13.31 -1.51 22.40
N THR A 907 13.18 -0.64 21.40
CA THR A 907 14.26 0.27 20.99
C THR A 907 14.34 1.53 21.86
N GLY A 908 13.30 1.82 22.65
CA GLY A 908 13.30 2.98 23.55
C GLY A 908 13.03 4.31 22.83
N LEU A 909 12.27 4.28 21.74
CA LEU A 909 11.71 5.47 21.09
C LEU A 909 10.77 6.24 22.05
N TRP A 910 10.34 7.44 21.67
CA TRP A 910 9.52 8.29 22.54
C TRP A 910 8.27 7.57 23.09
N PRO A 911 8.10 7.41 24.41
CA PRO A 911 7.04 6.56 24.98
C PRO A 911 5.61 7.14 24.90
N ASP A 912 5.41 8.20 24.11
CA ASP A 912 4.15 8.93 23.99
C ASP A 912 3.27 8.41 22.85
N MET A 913 1.95 8.45 23.06
CA MET A 913 0.96 8.00 22.08
C MET A 913 0.91 8.90 20.85
N ALA A 914 1.19 10.21 20.99
CA ALA A 914 1.17 11.14 19.87
C ALA A 914 2.30 10.87 18.86
N HIS A 915 3.37 10.18 19.28
CA HIS A 915 4.50 9.79 18.44
C HIS A 915 4.36 8.33 17.94
N PHE A 916 3.79 7.45 18.78
CA PHE A 916 3.57 6.04 18.45
C PHE A 916 2.53 5.83 17.33
N LEU A 917 1.40 6.56 17.36
CA LEU A 917 0.34 6.40 16.35
C LEU A 917 0.78 6.84 14.94
N PRO A 918 1.42 8.01 14.75
CA PRO A 918 2.01 8.36 13.45
C PRO A 918 3.07 7.37 12.99
N PHE A 919 3.94 6.88 13.89
CA PHE A 919 4.93 5.84 13.56
C PHE A 919 4.28 4.59 12.96
N LEU A 920 3.24 4.04 13.61
CA LEU A 920 2.50 2.90 13.09
C LEU A 920 1.80 3.21 11.76
N LEU A 921 1.17 4.38 11.65
CA LEU A 921 0.49 4.82 10.44
C LEU A 921 1.47 4.90 9.25
N ILE A 922 2.65 5.47 9.45
CA ILE A 922 3.70 5.57 8.42
C ILE A 922 4.12 4.17 7.95
N LEU A 923 4.38 3.23 8.87
CA LEU A 923 4.74 1.85 8.50
C LEU A 923 3.64 1.16 7.69
N VAL A 924 2.38 1.32 8.08
CA VAL A 924 1.22 0.74 7.36
C VAL A 924 1.05 1.37 5.99
N LEU A 925 1.10 2.71 5.89
CA LEU A 925 0.96 3.42 4.61
C LEU A 925 2.10 3.12 3.65
N PHE A 926 3.33 3.05 4.15
CA PHE A 926 4.49 2.64 3.35
C PHE A 926 4.34 1.23 2.79
N ASN A 927 3.96 0.27 3.64
CA ASN A 927 3.75 -1.12 3.22
C ASN A 927 2.58 -1.22 2.21
N LEU A 928 1.53 -0.41 2.38
CA LEU A 928 0.41 -0.33 1.44
C LEU A 928 0.82 0.27 0.10
N ALA A 929 1.61 1.35 0.09
CA ALA A 929 2.11 1.98 -1.13
C ALA A 929 3.02 1.03 -1.91
N ALA A 930 3.95 0.37 -1.23
CA ALA A 930 4.82 -0.65 -1.83
C ALA A 930 4.02 -1.82 -2.43
N ALA A 931 3.03 -2.31 -1.70
CA ALA A 931 2.15 -3.38 -2.18
C ALA A 931 1.32 -2.96 -3.40
N ALA A 932 0.82 -1.72 -3.44
CA ALA A 932 0.06 -1.18 -4.58
C ALA A 932 0.91 -1.09 -5.85
N ILE A 933 2.16 -0.65 -5.73
CA ILE A 933 3.14 -0.61 -6.83
C ILE A 933 3.43 -2.03 -7.34
N CYS A 934 3.72 -2.97 -6.43
CA CYS A 934 3.95 -4.36 -6.77
C CYS A 934 2.71 -4.99 -7.44
N LEU A 935 1.50 -4.74 -6.93
CA LEU A 935 0.26 -5.23 -7.53
C LEU A 935 0.07 -4.71 -8.97
N PHE A 936 0.34 -3.43 -9.20
CA PHE A 936 0.29 -2.84 -10.55
C PHE A 936 1.26 -3.55 -11.51
N ILE A 937 2.52 -3.74 -11.10
CA ILE A 937 3.53 -4.44 -11.90
C ILE A 937 3.10 -5.88 -12.21
N GLY A 938 2.54 -6.59 -11.22
CA GLY A 938 2.06 -7.97 -11.37
C GLY A 938 0.86 -8.13 -12.31
N ILE A 939 0.07 -7.07 -12.50
CA ILE A 939 -1.05 -7.07 -13.47
C ILE A 939 -0.55 -6.74 -14.89
N VAL A 940 0.40 -5.81 -15.01
CA VAL A 940 0.97 -5.40 -16.30
C VAL A 940 1.83 -6.50 -16.91
N CYS A 941 2.65 -7.16 -16.11
CA CYS A 941 3.56 -8.21 -16.56
C CYS A 941 2.83 -9.56 -16.68
N LYS A 942 3.02 -10.26 -17.81
CA LYS A 942 2.46 -11.61 -17.99
C LYS A 942 3.30 -12.68 -17.32
N ASP A 943 4.62 -12.54 -17.43
CA ASP A 943 5.58 -13.50 -16.89
C ASP A 943 5.93 -13.14 -15.44
N HIS A 944 5.91 -14.16 -14.57
CA HIS A 944 6.15 -13.98 -13.15
C HIS A 944 7.61 -13.63 -12.83
N GLY A 945 8.57 -14.22 -13.55
CA GLY A 945 10.00 -13.94 -13.37
C GLY A 945 10.34 -12.50 -13.74
N VAL A 946 9.80 -12.02 -14.87
CA VAL A 946 9.95 -10.62 -15.31
C VAL A 946 9.31 -9.66 -14.31
N ALA A 947 8.11 -9.97 -13.80
CA ALA A 947 7.43 -9.13 -12.80
C ALA A 947 8.27 -8.98 -11.51
N ASN A 948 8.86 -10.08 -11.02
CA ASN A 948 9.71 -10.06 -9.83
C ASN A 948 11.02 -9.28 -10.03
N LEU A 949 11.64 -9.40 -11.21
CA LEU A 949 12.83 -8.62 -11.56
C LEU A 949 12.51 -7.12 -11.56
N ILE A 950 11.44 -6.70 -12.25
CA ILE A 950 11.02 -5.30 -12.33
C ILE A 950 10.64 -4.78 -10.94
N GLY A 951 9.85 -5.54 -10.18
CA GLY A 951 9.46 -5.15 -8.81
C GLY A 951 10.69 -4.93 -7.92
N SER A 952 11.65 -5.84 -7.95
CA SER A 952 12.89 -5.73 -7.16
C SER A 952 13.73 -4.53 -7.56
N LEU A 953 13.85 -4.24 -8.87
CA LEU A 953 14.57 -3.07 -9.37
C LEU A 953 13.89 -1.75 -8.97
N VAL A 954 12.56 -1.68 -9.03
CA VAL A 954 11.79 -0.50 -8.59
C VAL A 954 11.99 -0.27 -7.09
N MET A 955 11.96 -1.32 -6.27
CA MET A 955 12.20 -1.20 -4.82
C MET A 955 13.63 -0.80 -4.49
N LEU A 956 14.63 -1.34 -5.20
CA LEU A 956 16.03 -0.97 -5.03
C LEU A 956 16.30 0.48 -5.44
N PHE A 957 15.74 0.92 -6.58
CA PHE A 957 15.80 2.31 -7.01
C PHE A 957 15.19 3.23 -5.96
N SER A 958 14.00 2.89 -5.46
CA SER A 958 13.31 3.67 -4.44
C SER A 958 14.15 3.77 -3.16
N LEU A 959 14.77 2.67 -2.72
CA LEU A 959 15.67 2.61 -1.56
C LEU A 959 16.91 3.52 -1.72
N LEU A 960 17.52 3.58 -2.91
CA LEU A 960 18.68 4.43 -3.18
C LEU A 960 18.40 5.91 -2.89
N PHE A 961 17.19 6.38 -3.25
CA PHE A 961 16.75 7.76 -3.07
C PHE A 961 16.06 8.02 -1.72
N ALA A 962 16.21 7.16 -0.71
CA ALA A 962 15.55 7.33 0.59
C ALA A 962 16.00 8.58 1.39
N GLY A 963 17.14 9.19 1.04
CA GLY A 963 17.71 10.36 1.74
C GLY A 963 18.86 10.02 2.70
N LEU A 964 19.10 8.73 2.99
CA LEU A 964 20.23 8.27 3.82
C LEU A 964 21.48 7.91 2.99
N LEU A 965 21.30 7.15 1.89
CA LEU A 965 22.41 6.70 1.03
C LEU A 965 22.92 7.80 0.10
N LEU A 966 22.04 8.72 -0.27
CA LEU A 966 22.32 9.87 -1.11
C LEU A 966 21.67 11.09 -0.45
N ASN A 967 22.50 12.05 -0.03
CA ASN A 967 22.03 13.29 0.60
C ASN A 967 21.28 14.15 -0.44
N HIS A 968 20.15 14.75 -0.05
CA HIS A 968 19.29 15.58 -0.90
C HIS A 968 20.07 16.70 -1.62
N ASP A 969 20.93 17.41 -0.90
CA ASP A 969 21.69 18.55 -1.44
C ASP A 969 22.78 18.12 -2.44
N ALA A 970 23.19 16.85 -2.41
CA ALA A 970 24.17 16.30 -3.33
C ALA A 970 23.54 15.86 -4.67
N ILE A 971 22.20 15.81 -4.77
CA ILE A 971 21.50 15.34 -5.96
C ILE A 971 21.51 16.46 -7.03
N PRO A 972 21.97 16.17 -8.26
CA PRO A 972 21.90 17.15 -9.35
C PRO A 972 20.46 17.62 -9.57
N LYS A 973 20.26 18.92 -9.84
CA LYS A 973 18.90 19.50 -10.04
C LYS A 973 18.05 18.76 -11.09
N ALA A 974 18.70 18.19 -12.12
CA ALA A 974 18.02 17.40 -13.15
C ALA A 974 17.49 16.04 -12.66
N ALA A 975 18.02 15.51 -11.56
CA ALA A 975 17.67 14.21 -10.98
C ALA A 975 16.77 14.32 -9.73
N LEU A 976 16.51 15.52 -9.20
CA LEU A 976 15.68 15.72 -8.00
C LEU A 976 14.26 15.14 -8.13
N TRP A 977 13.67 15.16 -9.33
CA TRP A 977 12.36 14.56 -9.56
C TRP A 977 12.34 13.03 -9.33
N LEU A 978 13.48 12.34 -9.48
CA LEU A 978 13.60 10.91 -9.21
C LEU A 978 13.42 10.60 -7.72
N GLN A 979 13.91 11.47 -6.85
CA GLN A 979 13.69 11.36 -5.41
C GLN A 979 12.21 11.51 -5.06
N SER A 980 11.47 12.40 -5.74
CA SER A 980 10.04 12.56 -5.52
C SER A 980 9.20 11.34 -5.91
N LEU A 981 9.76 10.40 -6.68
CA LEU A 981 9.15 9.12 -7.05
C LEU A 981 9.41 8.03 -5.99
N SER A 982 10.33 8.26 -5.04
CA SER A 982 10.69 7.28 -4.02
C SER A 982 9.70 7.29 -2.86
N ILE A 983 9.00 6.17 -2.67
CA ILE A 983 8.19 5.93 -1.47
C ILE A 983 9.04 5.77 -0.20
N PHE A 984 10.32 5.37 -0.34
CA PHE A 984 11.23 5.26 0.78
C PHE A 984 11.63 6.62 1.32
N HIS A 985 11.78 7.63 0.45
CA HIS A 985 12.08 9.00 0.87
C HIS A 985 11.00 9.53 1.82
N TYR A 986 9.74 9.51 1.39
CA TYR A 986 8.62 9.96 2.21
C TYR A 986 8.45 9.13 3.49
N GLY A 987 8.63 7.81 3.42
CA GLY A 987 8.55 6.93 4.58
C GLY A 987 9.66 7.21 5.60
N PHE A 988 10.88 7.42 5.12
CA PHE A 988 12.05 7.64 5.96
C PHE A 988 12.05 9.04 6.59
N GLU A 989 11.77 10.08 5.80
CA GLU A 989 11.65 11.46 6.27
C GLU A 989 10.54 11.59 7.33
N SER A 990 9.37 10.99 7.09
CA SER A 990 8.27 11.00 8.07
C SER A 990 8.66 10.32 9.39
N LEU A 991 9.35 9.17 9.35
CA LEU A 991 9.77 8.45 10.56
C LEU A 991 10.82 9.22 11.36
N ILE A 992 11.81 9.79 10.69
CA ILE A 992 12.91 10.49 11.37
C ILE A 992 12.46 11.85 11.91
N VAL A 993 11.62 12.60 11.19
CA VAL A 993 11.05 13.86 11.67
C VAL A 993 10.16 13.59 12.89
N ASN A 994 9.35 12.53 12.87
CA ASN A 994 8.51 12.14 14.00
C ASN A 994 9.33 11.89 15.28
N GLU A 995 10.49 11.22 15.19
CA GLU A 995 11.29 10.85 16.37
C GLU A 995 12.29 11.94 16.80
N VAL A 996 12.93 12.63 15.85
CA VAL A 996 14.13 13.44 16.13
C VAL A 996 13.85 14.93 16.22
N ALA A 997 12.75 15.44 15.66
CA ALA A 997 12.49 16.88 15.64
C ALA A 997 12.51 17.52 17.05
N MET A 998 12.01 16.79 18.06
CA MET A 998 11.93 17.24 19.46
C MET A 998 13.09 16.75 20.35
N LEU A 999 14.08 16.04 19.79
CA LEU A 999 15.23 15.55 20.56
C LEU A 999 16.35 16.59 20.64
N THR A 1000 17.03 16.66 21.78
CA THR A 1000 18.31 17.35 21.94
C THR A 1000 19.40 16.31 22.14
N LEU A 1001 20.34 16.19 21.21
CA LEU A 1001 21.44 15.22 21.31
C LEU A 1001 22.57 15.81 22.14
N ARG A 1002 23.14 15.01 23.05
CA ARG A 1002 24.32 15.39 23.84
C ARG A 1002 25.55 14.66 23.34
N ASP A 1003 26.60 15.40 23.00
CA ASP A 1003 27.91 14.83 22.69
C ASP A 1003 28.98 15.38 23.62
N MET A 1004 29.88 14.51 24.07
CA MET A 1004 31.01 14.88 24.93
C MET A 1004 32.26 14.97 24.08
N LYS A 1005 32.62 16.19 23.67
CA LYS A 1005 33.80 16.43 22.84
C LYS A 1005 34.76 17.36 23.57
N PHE A 1006 36.01 16.94 23.72
CA PHE A 1006 37.06 17.72 24.40
C PHE A 1006 36.72 18.11 25.86
N GLY A 1007 35.94 17.30 26.57
CA GLY A 1007 35.54 17.58 27.96
C GLY A 1007 34.39 18.58 28.12
N LEU A 1008 33.80 19.05 27.02
CA LEU A 1008 32.62 19.90 27.01
C LEU A 1008 31.40 19.10 26.50
N SER A 1009 30.25 19.27 27.16
CA SER A 1009 28.98 18.72 26.65
C SER A 1009 28.36 19.70 25.66
N ILE A 1010 28.38 19.34 24.38
CA ILE A 1010 27.72 20.09 23.31
C ILE A 1010 26.32 19.50 23.16
N GLU A 1011 25.30 20.35 23.32
CA GLU A 1011 23.91 19.99 23.06
C GLU A 1011 23.51 20.52 21.68
N VAL A 1012 23.10 19.64 20.78
CA VAL A 1012 22.66 20.01 19.43
C VAL A 1012 21.17 19.65 19.27
N PRO A 1013 20.30 20.62 18.95
CA PRO A 1013 18.91 20.33 18.64
C PRO A 1013 18.78 19.42 17.42
N GLY A 1014 17.98 18.36 17.53
CA GLY A 1014 17.75 17.38 16.47
C GLY A 1014 17.21 17.99 15.19
N ALA A 1015 16.34 19.01 15.30
CA ALA A 1015 15.85 19.80 14.17
C ALA A 1015 16.98 20.46 13.33
N THR A 1016 18.08 20.86 13.97
CA THR A 1016 19.25 21.42 13.27
C THR A 1016 19.98 20.33 12.48
N ILE A 1017 20.11 19.14 13.07
CA ILE A 1017 20.74 17.99 12.41
C ILE A 1017 19.91 17.54 11.21
N LEU A 1018 18.59 17.41 11.38
CA LEU A 1018 17.66 17.06 10.29
C LEU A 1018 17.80 18.01 9.11
N SER A 1019 17.82 19.33 9.36
CA SER A 1019 18.02 20.33 8.32
C SER A 1019 19.38 20.20 7.61
N SER A 1020 20.43 19.79 8.32
CA SER A 1020 21.76 19.55 7.74
C SER A 1020 21.82 18.29 6.85
N PHE A 1021 20.90 17.34 7.04
CA PHE A 1021 20.72 16.18 6.16
C PHE A 1021 19.72 16.46 5.01
N GLY A 1022 19.22 17.70 4.92
CA GLY A 1022 18.28 18.11 3.88
C GLY A 1022 16.82 17.68 4.11
N PHE A 1023 16.46 17.30 5.35
CA PHE A 1023 15.08 16.97 5.72
C PHE A 1023 14.31 18.20 6.19
N ASP A 1024 13.02 18.26 5.86
CA ASP A 1024 12.12 19.33 6.29
C ASP A 1024 11.43 18.96 7.62
N ASN A 1025 11.72 19.73 8.67
CA ASN A 1025 11.19 19.54 10.01
C ASN A 1025 9.65 19.64 10.10
N MET A 1026 9.00 20.28 9.14
CA MET A 1026 7.53 20.45 9.11
C MET A 1026 6.84 19.51 8.12
N ALA A 1027 7.57 18.66 7.41
CA ALA A 1027 7.03 17.86 6.31
C ALA A 1027 6.26 16.59 6.73
N LEU A 1028 6.25 16.23 8.03
CA LEU A 1028 5.65 14.99 8.55
C LEU A 1028 4.28 14.65 7.93
N TRP A 1029 3.28 15.53 8.06
CA TRP A 1029 1.93 15.27 7.52
C TRP A 1029 1.86 15.39 6.00
N SER A 1030 2.72 16.22 5.40
CA SER A 1030 2.85 16.32 3.96
C SER A 1030 3.31 14.98 3.37
N ASP A 1031 4.33 14.35 3.94
CA ASP A 1031 4.89 13.10 3.41
C ASP A 1031 3.99 11.90 3.70
N VAL A 1032 3.36 11.85 4.88
CA VAL A 1032 2.28 10.90 5.17
C VAL A 1032 1.15 11.00 4.14
N SER A 1033 0.75 12.21 3.75
CA SER A 1033 -0.29 12.41 2.73
C SER A 1033 0.15 11.95 1.35
N LYS A 1034 1.42 12.19 0.97
CA LYS A 1034 2.00 11.71 -0.30
C LYS A 1034 2.06 10.20 -0.34
N LEU A 1035 2.47 9.52 0.74
CA LEU A 1035 2.43 8.06 0.87
C LEU A 1035 1.02 7.50 0.65
N GLY A 1036 0.01 8.10 1.29
CA GLY A 1036 -1.39 7.75 1.07
C GLY A 1036 -1.83 7.96 -0.38
N ALA A 1037 -1.40 9.05 -1.01
CA ALA A 1037 -1.67 9.32 -2.41
C ALA A 1037 -1.02 8.29 -3.34
N PHE A 1038 0.23 7.89 -3.09
CA PHE A 1038 0.90 6.81 -3.84
C PHE A 1038 0.10 5.51 -3.77
N ALA A 1039 -0.30 5.09 -2.56
CA ALA A 1039 -1.12 3.90 -2.38
C ALA A 1039 -2.43 3.98 -3.18
N ALA A 1040 -3.18 5.10 -3.09
CA ALA A 1040 -4.44 5.27 -3.79
C ALA A 1040 -4.28 5.30 -5.32
N VAL A 1041 -3.31 6.06 -5.83
CA VAL A 1041 -3.05 6.21 -7.27
C VAL A 1041 -2.66 4.87 -7.89
N PHE A 1042 -1.74 4.11 -7.27
CA PHE A 1042 -1.32 2.83 -7.82
C PHE A 1042 -2.41 1.75 -7.73
N VAL A 1043 -3.30 1.79 -6.74
CA VAL A 1043 -4.50 0.92 -6.70
C VAL A 1043 -5.45 1.24 -7.86
N VAL A 1044 -5.68 2.52 -8.15
CA VAL A 1044 -6.51 2.93 -9.30
C VAL A 1044 -5.85 2.55 -10.62
N LEU A 1045 -4.54 2.77 -10.76
CA LEU A 1045 -3.78 2.35 -11.94
C LEU A 1045 -3.80 0.82 -12.12
N ALA A 1046 -3.71 0.05 -11.03
CA ALA A 1046 -3.84 -1.41 -11.06
C ALA A 1046 -5.22 -1.84 -11.56
N TYR A 1047 -6.29 -1.17 -11.11
CA TYR A 1047 -7.64 -1.41 -11.63
C TYR A 1047 -7.75 -1.09 -13.12
N VAL A 1048 -7.27 0.08 -13.55
CA VAL A 1048 -7.31 0.51 -14.97
C VAL A 1048 -6.50 -0.46 -15.83
N ALA A 1049 -5.30 -0.85 -15.40
CA ALA A 1049 -4.45 -1.82 -16.08
C ALA A 1049 -5.18 -3.16 -16.22
N MET A 1050 -5.83 -3.66 -15.16
CA MET A 1050 -6.63 -4.88 -15.25
C MET A 1050 -7.81 -4.71 -16.21
N HIS A 1051 -8.52 -3.59 -16.13
CA HIS A 1051 -9.70 -3.34 -16.96
C HIS A 1051 -9.36 -3.30 -18.46
N VAL A 1052 -8.19 -2.73 -18.82
CA VAL A 1052 -7.75 -2.51 -20.21
C VAL A 1052 -6.88 -3.65 -20.75
N LEU A 1053 -5.87 -4.11 -20.01
CA LEU A 1053 -4.90 -5.10 -20.48
C LEU A 1053 -5.42 -6.54 -20.38
N LEU A 1054 -6.31 -6.82 -19.44
CA LEU A 1054 -6.91 -8.14 -19.22
C LEU A 1054 -8.30 -8.24 -19.84
N VAL A 1055 -8.46 -7.61 -20.99
CA VAL A 1055 -9.53 -7.95 -21.93
C VAL A 1055 -9.00 -9.11 -22.77
N GLU A 1056 -9.82 -10.14 -22.91
CA GLU A 1056 -9.54 -11.25 -23.79
C GLU A 1056 -9.35 -10.74 -25.22
N LYS A 1057 -8.09 -10.68 -25.66
CA LYS A 1057 -7.71 -10.30 -27.02
C LYS A 1057 -7.66 -11.56 -27.90
N ARG A 1058 -8.78 -12.29 -28.02
CA ARG A 1058 -8.89 -13.49 -28.88
C ARG A 1058 -9.02 -13.12 -30.36
#